data_AF-A0AAD3TX20-F1
#
_entry.id   AF-A0AAD3TX20-F1
#
_cell.length_a   1.000
_cell.length_b   1.000
_cell.length_c   1.000
_cell.angle_alpha   90.00
_cell.angle_beta   90.00
_cell.angle_gamma   90.00
#
_symmetry.space_group_name_H-M   'P 1'
#
loop_
_entity.id
_entity.type
_entity.pdbx_description
1 polymer ?
#
loop_
_entity_poly.entity_id
_entity_poly.type
_entity_poly.pdbx_seq_one_letter_code
_entity_poly.pdbx_strand_id
1 'polypeptide(L)'
;MSDELEFINQKEEKTVTIALNPEAEARFERITRDLAEVTSADIIRQVLADGETPRLYWGTAPTGRPHIAYCVPLIKIADFLSAGVHVKVLLADIHAFLDANKSTMDVLKYRVKYYSYLLHAVLTTLGVPTDKLEFVTGSSYQLKPDYTLDVYRFNSLTTVKQAEHAGADVVKASTSPQMCSLLYPGLQCLDEQYLDVHIQFGGVDQRKIFMFAAHYLPKLGYAKRAHLMNGMVPGLSGGKMSASDPKSKIDFLDSPSDVKAKIKAAVCEPGVVEGNGILAFLKAVLIPAQMLRDEQAVAKGEKRYVGEMSFASATSPMGTVFTIERPEKFGGDLHFSSYQDLEDAYVAEKLHPGDLKSGVTDALIRLLAPIRKVYDASPDWQEMNRLGYPKVVSEADRIKAEKNAAKAAKKAKGGANRPPTEEERAALRKAKEESKAKELAAKNATAGPSTAVLNTDMPKLKLLSKGKVRDIYALPDAADADKLLFVATDRISAFDVIMENGIPQKGATLTQLSMFWFHKLKHVIPNHVLTPSIEGASPACLQGGTTAWDEFPASLSEYRAQLEGRSMIVRKCEVVKIEAIVRGYITGSAWNEYKKSQTVHGIPMPAGLVESQKLPKAIFTPSTKADLGDHDENIHPDKAKEICGAEVAAEIERVALELYNTAAKYALERGLILADTKFEFGLLDTPNGKQLILIDEALTPDSSRYWSAAAYQEGKPQDSFDKQYLRDWLIKGGLKGKEGVALPDDVVAETKAKYEEARDRVMGLGKFAA
;
A
#
# COMPACT_ATOMS: atom_id res chain seq x y z
N MET A 1 21.41 -0.14 24.16
CA MET A 1 20.87 0.63 25.30
C MET A 1 19.44 0.17 25.52
N SER A 2 19.31 -0.88 26.31
CA SER A 2 18.11 -1.69 26.59
C SER A 2 17.40 -1.27 27.89
N ASP A 3 17.80 -0.15 28.51
CA ASP A 3 17.62 0.05 29.95
C ASP A 3 16.65 1.19 30.31
N GLU A 4 15.65 1.51 29.47
CA GLU A 4 14.66 2.57 29.79
C GLU A 4 13.19 2.16 29.61
N LEU A 5 12.92 0.86 29.52
CA LEU A 5 11.60 0.29 29.77
C LEU A 5 11.74 -0.85 30.77
N GLU A 6 12.48 -0.61 31.86
CA GLU A 6 12.18 -1.33 33.09
C GLU A 6 10.77 -0.91 33.50
N PHE A 7 9.80 -1.76 33.16
CA PHE A 7 8.55 -1.81 33.88
C PHE A 7 8.92 -2.01 35.34
N ILE A 8 8.99 -0.90 36.07
CA ILE A 8 9.24 -0.89 37.51
C ILE A 8 8.33 -1.96 38.07
N ASN A 9 8.95 -2.96 38.70
CA ASN A 9 8.35 -3.90 39.62
C ASN A 9 7.65 -3.04 40.69
N GLN A 10 6.45 -2.54 40.39
CA GLN A 10 5.60 -1.91 41.37
C GLN A 10 5.23 -3.03 42.32
N LYS A 11 5.79 -2.93 43.53
CA LYS A 11 5.39 -3.60 44.77
C LYS A 11 4.25 -4.58 44.57
N GLU A 12 4.53 -5.87 44.76
CA GLU A 12 3.57 -6.95 45.01
C GLU A 12 2.13 -6.40 45.18
N GLU A 13 1.39 -6.29 44.07
CA GLU A 13 -0.05 -6.10 44.13
C GLU A 13 -0.54 -7.32 44.90
N LYS A 14 -0.86 -7.13 46.19
CA LYS A 14 -1.49 -8.14 47.02
C LYS A 14 -2.62 -8.70 46.18
N THR A 15 -2.50 -9.95 45.73
CA THR A 15 -3.51 -10.60 44.92
C THR A 15 -4.74 -10.76 45.81
N VAL A 16 -5.64 -9.77 45.79
CA VAL A 16 -6.89 -9.83 46.54
C VAL A 16 -7.67 -10.97 45.93
N THR A 17 -7.72 -12.09 46.65
CA THR A 17 -8.46 -13.27 46.18
C THR A 17 -9.94 -12.99 46.45
N ILE A 18 -10.61 -12.35 45.49
CA ILE A 18 -12.04 -12.09 45.53
C ILE A 18 -12.75 -13.41 45.24
N ALA A 19 -13.37 -13.99 46.28
CA ALA A 19 -14.17 -15.20 46.16
C ALA A 19 -15.50 -14.90 45.46
N LEU A 20 -15.82 -15.66 44.41
CA LEU A 20 -17.10 -15.58 43.70
C LEU A 20 -18.02 -16.71 44.11
N ASN A 21 -19.33 -16.49 43.99
CA ASN A 21 -20.29 -17.58 44.07
C ASN A 21 -20.19 -18.48 42.81
N PRO A 22 -20.73 -19.71 42.81
CA PRO A 22 -20.56 -20.65 41.69
C PRO A 22 -21.05 -20.12 40.34
N GLU A 23 -22.12 -19.31 40.32
CA GLU A 23 -22.65 -18.72 39.09
C GLU A 23 -21.70 -17.65 38.53
N ALA A 24 -21.21 -16.76 39.40
CA ALA A 24 -20.25 -15.73 39.04
C ALA A 24 -18.89 -16.33 38.63
N GLU A 25 -18.47 -17.45 39.26
CA GLU A 25 -17.25 -18.18 38.85
C GLU A 25 -17.41 -18.76 37.45
N ALA A 26 -18.54 -19.41 37.14
CA ALA A 26 -18.81 -19.91 35.78
C ALA A 26 -18.85 -18.78 34.72
N ARG A 27 -19.36 -17.60 35.09
CA ARG A 27 -19.30 -16.40 34.24
C ARG A 27 -17.87 -15.93 34.03
N PHE A 28 -17.06 -15.86 35.09
CA PHE A 28 -15.65 -15.49 35.03
C PHE A 28 -14.86 -16.45 34.12
N GLU A 29 -15.01 -17.76 34.34
CA GLU A 29 -14.36 -18.79 33.52
C GLU A 29 -14.73 -18.65 32.03
N ARG A 30 -16.01 -18.42 31.71
CA ARG A 30 -16.43 -18.19 30.32
C ARG A 30 -15.85 -16.89 29.75
N ILE A 31 -15.74 -15.82 30.55
CA ILE A 31 -15.08 -14.58 30.11
C ILE A 31 -13.61 -14.85 29.78
N THR A 32 -12.90 -15.63 30.60
CA THR A 32 -11.45 -15.79 30.46
C THR A 32 -10.99 -17.00 29.64
N ARG A 33 -11.88 -17.95 29.29
CA ARG A 33 -11.49 -19.15 28.52
C ARG A 33 -10.89 -18.80 27.16
N ASP A 34 -9.95 -19.63 26.72
CA ASP A 34 -9.31 -19.60 25.39
C ASP A 34 -8.60 -18.27 25.05
N LEU A 35 -8.27 -17.48 26.06
CA LEU A 35 -7.42 -16.30 25.93
C LEU A 35 -5.95 -16.68 26.14
N ALA A 36 -5.07 -15.98 25.43
CA ALA A 36 -3.63 -16.15 25.59
C ALA A 36 -3.12 -15.44 26.85
N GLU A 37 -3.72 -14.30 27.20
CA GLU A 37 -3.33 -13.52 28.38
C GLU A 37 -4.53 -12.74 28.93
N VAL A 38 -4.60 -12.64 30.26
CA VAL A 38 -5.57 -11.86 31.02
C VAL A 38 -4.79 -11.00 32.02
N THR A 39 -5.04 -9.69 32.03
CA THR A 39 -4.40 -8.78 32.97
C THR A 39 -5.43 -8.07 33.84
N SER A 40 -5.07 -7.77 35.10
CA SER A 40 -5.95 -7.18 36.10
C SER A 40 -7.28 -7.93 36.27
N ALA A 41 -7.20 -9.26 36.36
CA ALA A 41 -8.37 -10.15 36.47
C ALA A 41 -9.21 -9.89 37.72
N ASP A 42 -8.60 -9.33 38.77
CA ASP A 42 -9.24 -8.86 40.00
C ASP A 42 -10.34 -7.84 39.72
N ILE A 43 -10.19 -6.95 38.73
CA ILE A 43 -11.23 -5.99 38.33
C ILE A 43 -12.48 -6.73 37.85
N ILE A 44 -12.32 -7.77 37.02
CA ILE A 44 -13.44 -8.57 36.51
C ILE A 44 -14.12 -9.32 37.67
N ARG A 45 -13.33 -9.90 38.58
CA ARG A 45 -13.86 -10.57 39.76
C ARG A 45 -14.61 -9.59 40.66
N GLN A 46 -14.09 -8.40 40.88
CA GLN A 46 -14.75 -7.38 41.72
C GLN A 46 -16.11 -6.99 41.13
N VAL A 47 -16.18 -6.67 39.84
CA VAL A 47 -17.43 -6.32 39.14
C VAL A 47 -18.47 -7.45 39.26
N LEU A 48 -18.04 -8.71 39.15
CA LEU A 48 -18.93 -9.86 39.31
C LEU A 48 -19.36 -10.07 40.76
N ALA A 49 -18.48 -9.86 41.73
CA ALA A 49 -18.78 -9.95 43.16
C ALA A 49 -19.78 -8.88 43.61
N ASP A 50 -19.68 -7.68 43.04
CA ASP A 50 -20.59 -6.55 43.30
C ASP A 50 -21.98 -6.74 42.63
N GLY A 51 -22.15 -7.80 41.85
CA GLY A 51 -23.39 -8.07 41.10
C GLY A 51 -23.60 -7.11 39.92
N GLU A 52 -22.58 -6.35 39.54
CA GLU A 52 -22.64 -5.44 38.40
C GLU A 52 -22.54 -6.20 37.07
N THR A 53 -23.11 -5.63 36.01
CA THR A 53 -22.93 -6.15 34.65
C THR A 53 -21.57 -5.70 34.10
N PRO A 54 -20.65 -6.62 33.77
CA PRO A 54 -19.38 -6.23 33.17
C PRO A 54 -19.60 -5.52 31.83
N ARG A 55 -18.90 -4.39 31.62
CA ARG A 55 -18.90 -3.64 30.37
C ARG A 55 -17.55 -3.82 29.69
N LEU A 56 -17.58 -4.21 28.42
CA LEU A 56 -16.40 -4.51 27.63
C LEU A 56 -16.48 -3.78 26.29
N TYR A 57 -15.33 -3.37 25.74
CA TYR A 57 -15.27 -3.04 24.32
C TYR A 57 -14.20 -3.80 23.54
N TRP A 58 -14.49 -3.97 22.26
CA TRP A 58 -13.57 -4.44 21.23
C TRP A 58 -13.52 -3.40 20.11
N GLY A 59 -12.31 -2.95 19.77
CA GLY A 59 -12.07 -1.97 18.71
C GLY A 59 -11.72 -2.63 17.38
N THR A 60 -12.32 -2.15 16.30
CA THR A 60 -11.94 -2.52 14.94
C THR A 60 -11.87 -1.29 14.04
N ALA A 61 -10.72 -1.10 13.39
CA ALA A 61 -10.50 0.02 12.48
C ALA A 61 -11.07 -0.30 11.08
N PRO A 62 -12.03 0.49 10.53
CA PRO A 62 -12.66 0.25 9.23
C PRO A 62 -11.72 0.51 8.02
N THR A 63 -10.63 -0.25 7.92
CA THR A 63 -9.58 -0.09 6.90
C THR A 63 -9.86 -0.98 5.68
N GLY A 64 -9.25 -2.17 5.57
CA GLY A 64 -9.51 -3.13 4.50
C GLY A 64 -10.81 -3.91 4.71
N ARG A 65 -11.20 -4.76 3.75
CA ARG A 65 -12.31 -5.70 3.95
C ARG A 65 -11.93 -6.75 5.01
N PRO A 66 -12.78 -6.98 6.04
CA PRO A 66 -12.61 -8.10 6.97
C PRO A 66 -12.60 -9.43 6.25
N HIS A 67 -11.80 -10.36 6.76
CA HIS A 67 -11.70 -11.73 6.28
C HIS A 67 -12.06 -12.70 7.41
N ILE A 68 -12.16 -13.99 7.09
CA ILE A 68 -12.64 -15.02 8.02
C ILE A 68 -11.87 -15.11 9.35
N ALA A 69 -10.67 -14.54 9.46
CA ALA A 69 -9.96 -14.43 10.75
C ALA A 69 -10.74 -13.63 11.80
N TYR A 70 -11.61 -12.72 11.37
CA TYR A 70 -12.49 -11.97 12.27
C TYR A 70 -13.44 -12.89 13.04
N CYS A 71 -13.68 -14.13 12.59
CA CYS A 71 -14.45 -15.08 13.39
C CYS A 71 -13.79 -15.38 14.75
N VAL A 72 -12.46 -15.30 14.87
CA VAL A 72 -11.74 -15.57 16.13
C VAL A 72 -12.17 -14.60 17.24
N PRO A 73 -12.04 -13.26 17.08
CA PRO A 73 -12.55 -12.34 18.09
C PRO A 73 -14.08 -12.38 18.21
N LEU A 74 -14.82 -12.67 17.13
CA LEU A 74 -16.29 -12.70 17.19
C LEU A 74 -16.84 -13.90 17.97
N ILE A 75 -16.17 -15.06 17.95
CA ILE A 75 -16.49 -16.20 18.80
C ILE A 75 -16.25 -15.85 20.27
N LYS A 76 -15.15 -15.14 20.58
CA LYS A 76 -14.93 -14.68 21.96
C LYS A 76 -15.94 -13.62 22.41
N ILE A 77 -16.39 -12.75 21.49
CA ILE A 77 -17.50 -11.83 21.76
C ILE A 77 -18.80 -12.60 22.08
N ALA A 78 -19.03 -13.76 21.44
CA ALA A 78 -20.15 -14.63 21.79
C ALA A 78 -20.06 -15.12 23.24
N ASP A 79 -18.87 -15.55 23.69
CA ASP A 79 -18.65 -15.93 25.09
C ASP A 79 -18.99 -14.80 26.06
N PHE A 80 -18.56 -13.58 25.75
CA PHE A 80 -18.85 -12.41 26.58
C PHE A 80 -20.36 -12.16 26.69
N LEU A 81 -21.06 -12.14 25.55
CA LEU A 81 -22.51 -11.92 25.51
C LEU A 81 -23.25 -13.03 26.26
N SER A 82 -22.84 -14.30 26.09
CA SER A 82 -23.40 -15.43 26.82
C SER A 82 -23.06 -15.43 28.32
N ALA A 83 -21.94 -14.83 28.73
CA ALA A 83 -21.62 -14.55 30.14
C ALA A 83 -22.35 -13.32 30.70
N GLY A 84 -23.23 -12.70 29.90
CA GLY A 84 -24.05 -11.55 30.27
C GLY A 84 -23.30 -10.23 30.27
N VAL A 85 -22.11 -10.16 29.69
CA VAL A 85 -21.30 -8.94 29.51
C VAL A 85 -21.99 -8.02 28.51
N HIS A 86 -22.00 -6.72 28.80
CA HIS A 86 -22.40 -5.70 27.84
C HIS A 86 -21.22 -5.36 26.93
N VAL A 87 -21.35 -5.64 25.63
CA VAL A 87 -20.25 -5.54 24.67
C VAL A 87 -20.46 -4.36 23.73
N LYS A 88 -19.49 -3.44 23.72
CA LYS A 88 -19.40 -2.35 22.75
C LYS A 88 -18.42 -2.71 21.65
N VAL A 89 -18.83 -2.64 20.39
CA VAL A 89 -17.95 -2.74 19.23
C VAL A 89 -17.66 -1.34 18.72
N LEU A 90 -16.43 -0.89 18.95
CA LEU A 90 -15.97 0.41 18.47
C LEU A 90 -15.54 0.29 17.01
N LEU A 91 -16.32 0.90 16.12
CA LEU A 91 -15.95 1.16 14.73
C LEU A 91 -15.04 2.39 14.70
N ALA A 92 -13.74 2.13 14.84
CA ALA A 92 -12.71 3.13 15.09
C ALA A 92 -12.30 3.86 13.79
N ASP A 93 -13.19 4.69 13.27
CA ASP A 93 -13.01 5.44 12.02
C ASP A 93 -11.91 6.51 12.11
N ILE A 94 -11.80 7.24 13.22
CA ILE A 94 -10.67 8.16 13.46
C ILE A 94 -9.35 7.39 13.46
N HIS A 95 -9.29 6.24 14.12
CA HIS A 95 -8.10 5.39 14.14
C HIS A 95 -7.76 4.87 12.74
N ALA A 96 -8.75 4.49 11.94
CA ALA A 96 -8.56 4.08 10.55
C ALA A 96 -8.03 5.22 9.65
N PHE A 97 -8.38 6.47 9.96
CA PHE A 97 -7.79 7.65 9.32
C PHE A 97 -6.34 7.88 9.75
N LEU A 98 -6.05 7.73 11.05
CA LEU A 98 -4.71 7.94 11.61
C LEU A 98 -3.69 6.86 11.22
N ASP A 99 -4.15 5.66 10.83
CA ASP A 99 -3.30 4.54 10.40
C ASP A 99 -2.76 4.73 8.97
N ALA A 100 -1.80 5.66 8.84
CA ALA A 100 -0.89 5.82 7.70
C ALA A 100 -1.57 5.86 6.31
N ASN A 101 -2.61 6.69 6.14
CA ASN A 101 -3.33 6.90 4.87
C ASN A 101 -4.02 5.64 4.29
N LYS A 102 -4.34 4.61 5.09
CA LYS A 102 -5.12 3.45 4.62
C LYS A 102 -6.56 3.80 4.19
N SER A 103 -7.06 4.92 4.69
CA SER A 103 -8.43 5.38 4.47
C SER A 103 -8.50 6.91 4.43
N THR A 104 -9.45 7.44 3.68
CA THR A 104 -9.82 8.86 3.72
C THR A 104 -11.14 9.02 4.47
N MET A 105 -11.39 10.19 5.05
CA MET A 105 -12.66 10.49 5.75
C MET A 105 -13.88 10.27 4.84
N ASP A 106 -13.75 10.56 3.54
CA ASP A 106 -14.82 10.38 2.56
C ASP A 106 -15.26 8.93 2.38
N VAL A 107 -14.31 7.97 2.41
CA VAL A 107 -14.64 6.55 2.27
C VAL A 107 -15.01 5.91 3.60
N LEU A 108 -14.52 6.43 4.72
CA LEU A 108 -14.73 5.86 6.05
C LEU A 108 -16.19 5.80 6.46
N LYS A 109 -17.00 6.81 6.11
CA LYS A 109 -18.44 6.80 6.37
C LYS A 109 -19.16 5.58 5.76
N TYR A 110 -18.69 5.09 4.61
CA TYR A 110 -19.21 3.91 3.95
C TYR A 110 -18.63 2.63 4.53
N ARG A 111 -17.32 2.62 4.85
CA ARG A 111 -16.65 1.47 5.48
C ARG A 111 -17.21 1.17 6.86
N VAL A 112 -17.48 2.18 7.68
CA VAL A 112 -18.16 2.04 8.99
C VAL A 112 -19.49 1.31 8.83
N LYS A 113 -20.34 1.75 7.90
CA LYS A 113 -21.62 1.08 7.62
C LYS A 113 -21.44 -0.33 7.10
N TYR A 114 -20.50 -0.56 6.18
CA TYR A 114 -20.18 -1.91 5.69
C TYR A 114 -19.74 -2.85 6.83
N TYR A 115 -18.85 -2.39 7.71
CA TYR A 115 -18.40 -3.16 8.87
C TYR A 115 -19.57 -3.47 9.80
N SER A 116 -20.44 -2.48 10.08
CA SER A 116 -21.62 -2.68 10.91
C SER A 116 -22.55 -3.78 10.34
N TYR A 117 -22.91 -3.70 9.06
CA TYR A 117 -23.72 -4.75 8.41
C TYR A 117 -23.04 -6.12 8.44
N LEU A 118 -21.75 -6.18 8.12
CA LEU A 118 -21.00 -7.42 8.07
C LEU A 118 -20.92 -8.09 9.45
N LEU A 119 -20.50 -7.34 10.46
CA LEU A 119 -20.34 -7.86 11.82
C LEU A 119 -21.69 -8.32 12.38
N HIS A 120 -22.76 -7.57 12.14
CA HIS A 120 -24.11 -8.00 12.51
C HIS A 120 -24.50 -9.31 11.82
N ALA A 121 -24.26 -9.45 10.51
CA ALA A 121 -24.55 -10.68 9.77
C ALA A 121 -23.74 -11.89 10.27
N VAL A 122 -22.45 -11.69 10.57
CA VAL A 122 -21.57 -12.75 11.10
C VAL A 122 -22.03 -13.18 12.49
N LEU A 123 -22.24 -12.24 13.41
CA LEU A 123 -22.70 -12.55 14.78
C LEU A 123 -24.07 -13.24 14.80
N THR A 124 -24.97 -12.82 13.92
CA THR A 124 -26.27 -13.50 13.72
C THR A 124 -26.06 -14.95 13.23
N THR A 125 -25.13 -15.16 12.30
CA THR A 125 -24.80 -16.50 11.74
C THR A 125 -24.14 -17.41 12.77
N LEU A 126 -23.39 -16.84 13.71
CA LEU A 126 -22.83 -17.55 14.87
C LEU A 126 -23.88 -17.85 15.95
N GLY A 127 -25.12 -17.36 15.80
CA GLY A 127 -26.21 -17.63 16.74
C GLY A 127 -26.14 -16.82 18.03
N VAL A 128 -25.42 -15.70 18.03
CA VAL A 128 -25.14 -14.94 19.25
C VAL A 128 -26.30 -13.98 19.57
N PRO A 129 -26.80 -13.95 20.82
CA PRO A 129 -27.75 -12.92 21.27
C PRO A 129 -27.11 -11.53 21.18
N THR A 130 -27.73 -10.61 20.42
CA THR A 130 -27.20 -9.26 20.19
C THR A 130 -27.88 -8.20 21.07
N ASP A 131 -28.71 -8.60 22.04
CA ASP A 131 -29.44 -7.70 22.94
C ASP A 131 -28.53 -6.83 23.82
N LYS A 132 -27.33 -7.33 24.14
CA LYS A 132 -26.30 -6.60 24.90
C LYS A 132 -25.11 -6.15 24.03
N LEU A 133 -25.30 -6.12 22.71
CA LEU A 133 -24.29 -5.68 21.76
C LEU A 133 -24.62 -4.27 21.27
N GLU A 134 -23.67 -3.36 21.42
CA GLU A 134 -23.78 -1.97 20.97
C GLU A 134 -22.67 -1.66 19.96
N PHE A 135 -23.00 -1.03 18.82
CA PHE A 135 -22.00 -0.49 17.91
C PHE A 135 -21.81 1.01 18.18
N VAL A 136 -20.56 1.43 18.37
CA VAL A 136 -20.19 2.83 18.60
C VAL A 136 -19.20 3.28 17.52
N THR A 137 -19.42 4.44 16.91
CA THR A 137 -18.47 5.01 15.94
C THR A 137 -17.52 5.97 16.64
N GLY A 138 -16.21 5.87 16.41
CA GLY A 138 -15.20 6.69 17.11
C GLY A 138 -15.43 8.19 16.99
N SER A 139 -15.68 8.67 15.77
CA SER A 139 -15.95 10.08 15.49
C SER A 139 -17.17 10.68 16.22
N SER A 140 -18.07 9.84 16.77
CA SER A 140 -19.23 10.29 17.53
C SER A 140 -18.88 10.93 18.90
N TYR A 141 -17.68 10.69 19.42
CA TYR A 141 -17.22 11.26 20.69
C TYR A 141 -15.77 11.76 20.66
N GLN A 142 -14.88 11.16 19.85
CA GLN A 142 -13.44 11.46 19.87
C GLN A 142 -13.08 12.89 19.40
N LEU A 143 -14.04 13.59 18.78
CA LEU A 143 -13.88 14.98 18.32
C LEU A 143 -14.52 16.00 19.27
N LYS A 144 -15.08 15.56 20.40
CA LYS A 144 -15.70 16.44 21.39
C LYS A 144 -14.63 17.18 22.20
N PRO A 145 -14.95 18.37 22.75
CA PRO A 145 -14.00 19.17 23.52
C PRO A 145 -13.38 18.43 24.70
N ASP A 146 -14.16 17.70 25.48
CA ASP A 146 -13.67 16.99 26.67
C ASP A 146 -12.65 15.91 26.30
N TYR A 147 -12.98 15.09 25.29
CA TYR A 147 -12.06 14.06 24.78
C TYR A 147 -10.77 14.69 24.24
N THR A 148 -10.89 15.77 23.46
CA THR A 148 -9.73 16.47 22.89
C THR A 148 -8.85 17.06 24.00
N LEU A 149 -9.45 17.60 25.07
CA LEU A 149 -8.69 18.10 26.22
C LEU A 149 -7.93 16.97 26.94
N ASP A 150 -8.55 15.81 27.09
CA ASP A 150 -7.87 14.64 27.66
C ASP A 150 -6.79 14.08 26.74
N VAL A 151 -6.94 14.17 25.41
CA VAL A 151 -5.84 13.88 24.48
C VAL A 151 -4.64 14.80 24.77
N TYR A 152 -4.86 16.10 24.97
CA TYR A 152 -3.76 17.01 25.34
C TYR A 152 -3.13 16.67 26.69
N ARG A 153 -3.95 16.35 27.70
CA ARG A 153 -3.47 15.93 29.03
C ARG A 153 -2.71 14.61 28.97
N PHE A 154 -3.19 13.66 28.19
CA PHE A 154 -2.53 12.38 28.01
C PHE A 154 -1.18 12.58 27.32
N ASN A 155 -1.15 13.36 26.24
CA ASN A 155 0.07 13.66 25.52
C ASN A 155 1.09 14.43 26.37
N SER A 156 0.67 15.29 27.29
CA SER A 156 1.60 15.98 28.20
C SER A 156 2.22 15.08 29.26
N LEU A 157 1.64 13.89 29.51
CA LEU A 157 2.16 12.89 30.44
C LEU A 157 3.07 11.84 29.77
N THR A 158 3.13 11.83 28.44
CA THR A 158 3.82 10.78 27.68
C THR A 158 4.94 11.35 26.82
N THR A 159 6.01 10.58 26.63
CA THR A 159 7.09 10.94 25.70
C THR A 159 6.85 10.32 24.33
N VAL A 160 7.45 10.90 23.28
CA VAL A 160 7.41 10.35 21.92
C VAL A 160 7.89 8.90 21.88
N LYS A 161 9.02 8.58 22.53
CA LYS A 161 9.60 7.23 22.60
C LYS A 161 8.64 6.21 23.22
N GLN A 162 7.88 6.62 24.24
CA GLN A 162 6.88 5.76 24.89
C GLN A 162 5.66 5.53 23.99
N ALA A 163 5.18 6.56 23.29
CA ALA A 163 4.09 6.43 22.33
C ALA A 163 4.50 5.54 21.13
N GLU A 164 5.71 5.71 20.60
CA GLU A 164 6.27 4.85 19.55
C GLU A 164 6.37 3.40 20.00
N HIS A 165 6.89 3.17 21.21
CA HIS A 165 6.98 1.84 21.77
C HIS A 165 5.60 1.19 21.93
N ALA A 166 4.63 1.93 22.46
CA ALA A 166 3.26 1.46 22.65
C ALA A 166 2.61 1.04 21.33
N GLY A 167 2.81 1.82 20.27
CA GLY A 167 2.21 1.58 18.94
C GLY A 167 2.96 0.59 18.04
N ALA A 168 4.16 0.12 18.41
CA ALA A 168 5.09 -0.55 17.50
C ALA A 168 4.56 -1.80 16.77
N ASP A 169 3.67 -2.56 17.40
CA ASP A 169 3.13 -3.82 16.84
C ASP A 169 1.77 -3.63 16.13
N VAL A 170 1.16 -2.45 16.29
CA VAL A 170 -0.21 -2.14 15.84
C VAL A 170 -0.18 -1.13 14.70
N VAL A 171 0.57 -0.04 14.88
CA VAL A 171 0.75 1.00 13.88
C VAL A 171 1.87 0.59 12.94
N LYS A 172 1.70 0.82 11.64
CA LYS A 172 2.69 0.43 10.64
C LYS A 172 4.04 1.10 10.94
N ALA A 173 5.06 0.29 11.21
CA ALA A 173 6.43 0.76 11.38
C ALA A 173 6.86 1.55 10.14
N SER A 174 7.34 2.77 10.36
CA SER A 174 7.84 3.68 9.34
C SER A 174 9.19 4.21 9.79
N THR A 175 10.12 4.38 8.84
CA THR A 175 11.39 5.09 9.12
C THR A 175 11.18 6.59 9.36
N SER A 176 9.95 7.07 9.15
CA SER A 176 9.47 8.42 9.47
C SER A 176 8.05 8.30 10.07
N PRO A 177 7.91 7.97 11.38
CA PRO A 177 6.59 7.86 11.99
C PRO A 177 5.89 9.23 11.89
N GLN A 178 4.71 9.25 11.28
CA GLN A 178 3.91 10.46 11.20
C GLN A 178 3.32 10.77 12.58
N MET A 179 3.00 12.04 12.86
CA MET A 179 2.38 12.42 14.14
C MET A 179 1.08 11.65 14.40
N CYS A 180 0.32 11.29 13.35
CA CYS A 180 -0.87 10.44 13.48
C CYS A 180 -0.57 9.07 14.10
N SER A 181 0.59 8.47 13.79
CA SER A 181 1.04 7.21 14.37
C SER A 181 1.35 7.32 15.86
N LEU A 182 1.83 8.48 16.30
CA LEU A 182 2.14 8.76 17.72
C LEU A 182 0.88 9.01 18.55
N LEU A 183 -0.15 9.59 17.95
CA LEU A 183 -1.41 9.88 18.64
C LEU A 183 -2.24 8.60 18.86
N TYR A 184 -2.14 7.63 17.95
CA TYR A 184 -2.98 6.43 17.94
C TYR A 184 -3.07 5.71 19.30
N PRO A 185 -1.96 5.36 20.00
CA PRO A 185 -2.05 4.60 21.24
C PRO A 185 -2.77 5.38 22.35
N GLY A 186 -2.54 6.70 22.44
CA GLY A 186 -3.18 7.56 23.44
C GLY A 186 -4.69 7.66 23.25
N LEU A 187 -5.15 7.79 22.01
CA LEU A 187 -6.58 7.76 21.69
C LEU A 187 -7.22 6.43 22.10
N GLN A 188 -6.59 5.31 21.75
CA GLN A 188 -7.10 3.99 22.13
C GLN A 188 -7.16 3.80 23.66
N CYS A 189 -6.23 4.37 24.42
CA CYS A 189 -6.29 4.37 25.89
C CYS A 189 -7.51 5.14 26.39
N LEU A 190 -7.74 6.35 25.87
CA LEU A 190 -8.86 7.19 26.30
C LEU A 190 -10.22 6.60 25.94
N ASP A 191 -10.29 5.78 24.90
CA ASP A 191 -11.52 5.09 24.52
C ASP A 191 -12.06 4.20 25.66
N GLU A 192 -11.20 3.60 26.50
CA GLU A 192 -11.63 2.83 27.69
C GLU A 192 -12.50 3.66 28.64
N GLN A 193 -12.10 4.92 28.85
CA GLN A 193 -12.81 5.83 29.73
C GLN A 193 -14.09 6.35 29.08
N TYR A 194 -14.01 6.80 27.83
CA TYR A 194 -15.14 7.45 27.15
C TYR A 194 -16.20 6.46 26.66
N LEU A 195 -15.85 5.20 26.50
CA LEU A 195 -16.83 4.13 26.30
C LEU A 195 -17.39 3.59 27.62
N ASP A 196 -16.90 4.05 28.77
CA ASP A 196 -17.31 3.59 30.11
C ASP A 196 -17.32 2.07 30.22
N VAL A 197 -16.13 1.48 30.13
CA VAL A 197 -15.94 0.03 30.22
C VAL A 197 -15.08 -0.36 31.42
N HIS A 198 -15.24 -1.60 31.86
CA HIS A 198 -14.35 -2.27 32.82
C HIS A 198 -13.23 -3.04 32.10
N ILE A 199 -13.49 -3.45 30.85
CA ILE A 199 -12.66 -4.40 30.12
C ILE A 199 -12.40 -3.91 28.69
N GLN A 200 -11.17 -4.02 28.21
CA GLN A 200 -10.85 -3.96 26.79
C GLN A 200 -10.41 -5.34 26.28
N PHE A 201 -10.93 -5.74 25.12
CA PHE A 201 -10.57 -6.99 24.44
C PHE A 201 -9.86 -6.72 23.12
N GLY A 202 -8.81 -7.49 22.82
CA GLY A 202 -8.10 -7.46 21.53
C GLY A 202 -7.11 -8.60 21.38
N GLY A 203 -6.26 -8.54 20.36
CA GLY A 203 -5.17 -9.50 20.14
C GLY A 203 -3.99 -9.27 21.06
N VAL A 204 -3.13 -10.28 21.22
CA VAL A 204 -1.83 -10.14 21.91
C VAL A 204 -0.91 -9.11 21.25
N ASP A 205 -1.14 -8.74 19.99
CA ASP A 205 -0.45 -7.64 19.31
C ASP A 205 -0.83 -6.25 19.86
N GLN A 206 -1.95 -6.14 20.59
CA GLN A 206 -2.38 -4.90 21.27
C GLN A 206 -1.74 -4.72 22.67
N ARG A 207 -1.01 -5.73 23.16
CA ARG A 207 -0.53 -5.78 24.55
C ARG A 207 0.22 -4.52 24.99
N LYS A 208 1.07 -3.96 24.12
CA LYS A 208 1.83 -2.74 24.45
C LYS A 208 0.93 -1.53 24.67
N ILE A 209 -0.14 -1.38 23.89
CA ILE A 209 -1.14 -0.31 24.06
C ILE A 209 -1.96 -0.55 25.33
N PHE A 210 -2.34 -1.79 25.62
CA PHE A 210 -3.07 -2.15 26.84
C PHE A 210 -2.28 -1.81 28.11
N MET A 211 -0.99 -2.15 28.15
CA MET A 211 -0.13 -1.80 29.29
C MET A 211 0.13 -0.29 29.38
N PHE A 212 0.15 0.40 28.24
CA PHE A 212 0.23 1.85 28.18
C PHE A 212 -1.04 2.50 28.80
N ALA A 213 -2.23 2.00 28.48
CA ALA A 213 -3.49 2.43 29.08
C ALA A 213 -3.52 2.20 30.60
N ALA A 214 -3.17 0.98 31.03
CA ALA A 214 -3.14 0.60 32.44
C ALA A 214 -2.19 1.47 33.28
N HIS A 215 -1.10 1.98 32.67
CA HIS A 215 -0.15 2.85 33.33
C HIS A 215 -0.58 4.32 33.37
N TYR A 216 -1.17 4.84 32.30
CA TYR A 216 -1.42 6.28 32.14
C TYR A 216 -2.83 6.72 32.54
N LEU A 217 -3.87 5.90 32.35
CA LEU A 217 -5.23 6.28 32.75
C LEU A 217 -5.34 6.64 34.25
N PRO A 218 -4.72 5.91 35.20
CA PRO A 218 -4.69 6.31 36.61
C PRO A 218 -4.03 7.67 36.86
N LYS A 219 -3.04 8.07 36.05
CA LYS A 219 -2.38 9.38 36.17
C LYS A 219 -3.26 10.54 35.70
N LEU A 220 -4.23 10.27 34.82
CA LEU A 220 -5.28 11.22 34.47
C LEU A 220 -6.45 11.24 35.48
N GLY A 221 -6.42 10.38 36.50
CA GLY A 221 -7.51 10.22 37.47
C GLY A 221 -8.62 9.26 37.03
N TYR A 222 -8.38 8.47 35.98
CA TYR A 222 -9.32 7.46 35.49
C TYR A 222 -8.98 6.07 36.04
N ALA A 223 -9.99 5.20 36.12
CA ALA A 223 -9.78 3.83 36.59
C ALA A 223 -8.88 3.01 35.63
N LYS A 224 -8.08 2.11 36.18
CA LYS A 224 -7.43 1.03 35.42
C LYS A 224 -8.51 0.06 34.91
N ARG A 225 -8.33 -0.51 33.72
CA ARG A 225 -9.22 -1.55 33.16
C ARG A 225 -8.53 -2.91 33.14
N ALA A 226 -9.33 -3.97 33.04
CA ALA A 226 -8.82 -5.28 32.70
C ALA A 226 -8.61 -5.41 31.19
N HIS A 227 -7.57 -6.14 30.78
CA HIS A 227 -7.31 -6.40 29.37
C HIS A 227 -7.32 -7.89 29.08
N LEU A 228 -8.10 -8.28 28.08
CA LEU A 228 -8.26 -9.65 27.61
C LEU A 228 -7.62 -9.79 26.23
N MET A 229 -6.72 -10.75 26.06
CA MET A 229 -5.93 -10.90 24.84
C MET A 229 -6.10 -12.28 24.19
N ASN A 230 -6.61 -12.33 22.96
CA ASN A 230 -6.68 -13.58 22.19
C ASN A 230 -5.35 -13.90 21.49
N GLY A 231 -5.07 -15.19 21.32
CA GLY A 231 -3.91 -15.66 20.56
C GLY A 231 -3.98 -15.30 19.08
N MET A 232 -2.81 -15.18 18.45
CA MET A 232 -2.70 -14.95 17.01
C MET A 232 -3.01 -16.25 16.23
N VAL A 233 -3.85 -16.15 15.21
CA VAL A 233 -4.17 -17.28 14.34
C VAL A 233 -3.41 -17.13 13.00
N PRO A 234 -2.60 -18.13 12.60
CA PRO A 234 -1.96 -18.17 11.30
C PRO A 234 -2.95 -18.05 10.14
N GLY A 235 -2.54 -17.43 9.05
CA GLY A 235 -3.25 -17.44 7.79
C GLY A 235 -3.18 -18.77 7.07
N LEU A 236 -4.04 -18.92 6.05
CA LEU A 236 -4.18 -20.17 5.29
C LEU A 236 -2.89 -20.62 4.58
N SER A 237 -1.94 -19.72 4.37
CA SER A 237 -0.61 -20.00 3.80
C SER A 237 0.52 -20.06 4.84
N GLY A 238 0.21 -20.10 6.14
CA GLY A 238 1.18 -20.23 7.23
C GLY A 238 1.76 -18.91 7.78
N GLY A 239 1.50 -17.76 7.13
CA GLY A 239 1.90 -16.42 7.60
C GLY A 239 0.74 -15.56 8.14
N LYS A 240 0.97 -14.30 8.53
CA LYS A 240 -0.11 -13.38 8.98
C LYS A 240 -1.08 -13.10 7.81
N MET A 241 -2.40 -13.27 8.03
CA MET A 241 -3.39 -12.89 7.01
C MET A 241 -3.34 -11.38 6.77
N SER A 242 -3.00 -10.96 5.55
CA SER A 242 -2.94 -9.55 5.18
C SER A 242 -4.13 -9.14 4.33
N ALA A 243 -4.71 -7.97 4.64
CA ALA A 243 -5.72 -7.37 3.79
C ALA A 243 -5.21 -6.98 2.39
N SER A 244 -3.88 -6.86 2.22
CA SER A 244 -3.20 -6.40 0.99
C SER A 244 -2.88 -7.51 -0.03
N ASP A 245 -3.03 -8.79 0.33
CA ASP A 245 -2.89 -9.91 -0.62
C ASP A 245 -4.23 -10.67 -0.72
N PRO A 246 -5.06 -10.43 -1.76
CA PRO A 246 -6.34 -11.09 -1.94
C PRO A 246 -6.28 -12.61 -2.09
N LYS A 247 -5.12 -13.18 -2.47
CA LYS A 247 -4.94 -14.64 -2.63
C LYS A 247 -4.62 -15.32 -1.28
N SER A 248 -4.09 -14.57 -0.33
CA SER A 248 -3.71 -15.07 1.01
C SER A 248 -4.87 -15.22 2.00
N LYS A 249 -6.07 -14.70 1.69
CA LYS A 249 -7.21 -14.61 2.61
C LYS A 249 -8.53 -15.02 1.97
N ILE A 250 -9.44 -15.56 2.78
CA ILE A 250 -10.84 -15.79 2.40
C ILE A 250 -11.70 -14.63 2.95
N ASP A 251 -12.41 -13.94 2.06
CA ASP A 251 -13.36 -12.87 2.39
C ASP A 251 -14.70 -13.50 2.80
N PHE A 252 -15.47 -12.83 3.66
CA PHE A 252 -16.81 -13.29 4.04
C PHE A 252 -17.77 -13.37 2.85
N LEU A 253 -17.52 -12.60 1.80
CA LEU A 253 -18.33 -12.53 0.59
C LEU A 253 -17.76 -13.36 -0.58
N ASP A 254 -16.70 -14.14 -0.36
CA ASP A 254 -16.13 -15.03 -1.39
C ASP A 254 -17.17 -16.07 -1.85
N SER A 255 -17.21 -16.35 -3.15
CA SER A 255 -18.08 -17.40 -3.69
C SER A 255 -17.60 -18.80 -3.28
N PRO A 256 -18.44 -19.84 -3.33
CA PRO A 256 -18.01 -21.22 -3.10
C PRO A 256 -16.82 -21.65 -3.98
N SER A 257 -16.75 -21.17 -5.23
CA SER A 257 -15.61 -21.41 -6.11
C SER A 257 -14.33 -20.74 -5.64
N ASP A 258 -14.42 -19.51 -5.11
CA ASP A 258 -13.24 -18.78 -4.61
C ASP A 258 -12.69 -19.45 -3.35
N VAL A 259 -13.57 -19.85 -2.42
CA VAL A 259 -13.20 -20.61 -1.21
C VAL A 259 -12.47 -21.89 -1.60
N LYS A 260 -13.04 -22.68 -2.53
CA LYS A 260 -12.44 -23.93 -2.99
C LYS A 260 -11.07 -23.70 -3.64
N ALA A 261 -10.92 -22.65 -4.45
CA ALA A 261 -9.64 -22.33 -5.08
C ALA A 261 -8.56 -21.95 -4.05
N LYS A 262 -8.92 -21.13 -3.06
CA LYS A 262 -8.00 -20.65 -2.01
C LYS A 262 -7.56 -21.78 -1.07
N ILE A 263 -8.50 -22.61 -0.60
CA ILE A 263 -8.17 -23.78 0.24
C ILE A 263 -7.35 -24.82 -0.52
N LYS A 264 -7.62 -25.03 -1.82
CA LYS A 264 -6.80 -25.92 -2.65
C LYS A 264 -5.34 -25.46 -2.69
N ALA A 265 -5.10 -24.15 -2.80
CA ALA A 265 -3.78 -23.53 -2.86
C ALA A 265 -3.06 -23.43 -1.50
N ALA A 266 -3.75 -23.58 -0.37
CA ALA A 266 -3.15 -23.54 0.96
C ALA A 266 -2.12 -24.66 1.17
N VAL A 267 -1.06 -24.38 1.92
CA VAL A 267 -0.05 -25.37 2.31
C VAL A 267 -0.67 -26.32 3.34
N CYS A 268 -0.51 -27.63 3.12
CA CYS A 268 -1.14 -28.68 3.94
C CYS A 268 -0.38 -29.99 3.69
N GLU A 269 0.78 -30.13 4.33
CA GLU A 269 1.66 -31.29 4.17
C GLU A 269 1.20 -32.44 5.09
N PRO A 270 1.18 -33.71 4.62
CA PRO A 270 0.77 -34.86 5.44
C PRO A 270 1.51 -34.89 6.79
N GLY A 271 0.78 -35.04 7.88
CA GLY A 271 1.34 -35.14 9.23
C GLY A 271 1.90 -33.84 9.83
N VAL A 272 2.02 -32.75 9.07
CA VAL A 272 2.64 -31.50 9.53
C VAL A 272 1.58 -30.53 10.06
N VAL A 273 1.65 -30.26 11.37
CA VAL A 273 0.76 -29.31 12.07
C VAL A 273 1.31 -27.89 12.05
N GLU A 274 2.63 -27.74 12.23
CA GLU A 274 3.27 -26.42 12.30
C GLU A 274 3.13 -25.66 10.97
N GLY A 275 2.70 -24.40 11.03
CA GLY A 275 2.45 -23.59 9.84
C GLY A 275 1.20 -23.99 9.03
N ASN A 276 0.43 -24.99 9.48
CA ASN A 276 -0.77 -25.45 8.79
C ASN A 276 -1.96 -24.54 9.07
N GLY A 277 -2.18 -23.56 8.19
CA GLY A 277 -3.26 -22.58 8.30
C GLY A 277 -4.67 -23.17 8.28
N ILE A 278 -4.85 -24.37 7.71
CA ILE A 278 -6.15 -25.05 7.67
C ILE A 278 -6.49 -25.61 9.06
N LEU A 279 -5.55 -26.34 9.68
CA LEU A 279 -5.72 -26.86 11.04
C LEU A 279 -5.88 -25.72 12.04
N ALA A 280 -5.07 -24.66 11.92
CA ALA A 280 -5.17 -23.49 12.78
C ALA A 280 -6.55 -22.82 12.71
N PHE A 281 -7.12 -22.68 11.51
CA PHE A 281 -8.47 -22.13 11.34
C PHE A 281 -9.55 -23.06 11.90
N LEU A 282 -9.40 -24.37 11.69
CA LEU A 282 -10.32 -25.37 12.23
C LEU A 282 -10.35 -25.32 13.78
N LYS A 283 -9.17 -25.23 14.40
CA LYS A 283 -8.99 -25.08 15.86
C LYS A 283 -9.63 -23.82 16.40
N ALA A 284 -9.38 -22.68 15.75
CA ALA A 284 -9.73 -21.37 16.29
C ALA A 284 -11.14 -20.91 15.92
N VAL A 285 -11.76 -21.49 14.89
CA VAL A 285 -13.05 -21.01 14.35
C VAL A 285 -14.09 -22.11 14.20
N LEU A 286 -13.83 -23.13 13.37
CA LEU A 286 -14.89 -24.07 12.98
C LEU A 286 -15.35 -24.94 14.16
N ILE A 287 -14.42 -25.55 14.89
CA ILE A 287 -14.78 -26.36 16.05
C ILE A 287 -15.42 -25.51 17.16
N PRO A 288 -14.84 -24.37 17.59
CA PRO A 288 -15.47 -23.52 18.59
C PRO A 288 -16.86 -23.03 18.18
N ALA A 289 -17.08 -22.72 16.90
CA ALA A 289 -18.41 -22.33 16.41
C ALA A 289 -19.42 -23.48 16.46
N GLN A 290 -19.02 -24.73 16.21
CA GLN A 290 -19.90 -25.88 16.41
C GLN A 290 -20.20 -26.10 17.89
N MET A 291 -19.18 -26.06 18.75
CA MET A 291 -19.35 -26.23 20.19
C MET A 291 -20.29 -25.17 20.78
N LEU A 292 -20.16 -23.91 20.35
CA LEU A 292 -21.07 -22.83 20.74
C LEU A 292 -22.52 -23.13 20.34
N ARG A 293 -22.75 -23.66 19.13
CA ARG A 293 -24.09 -24.03 18.66
C ARG A 293 -24.65 -25.20 19.46
N ASP A 294 -23.83 -26.17 19.80
CA ASP A 294 -24.23 -27.31 20.64
C ASP A 294 -24.57 -26.85 22.06
N GLU A 295 -23.75 -25.96 22.67
CA GLU A 295 -24.06 -25.33 23.96
C GLU A 295 -25.42 -24.60 23.92
N GLN A 296 -25.69 -23.84 22.86
CA GLN A 296 -26.95 -23.12 22.67
C GLN A 296 -28.15 -24.06 22.44
N ALA A 297 -27.96 -25.15 21.70
CA ALA A 297 -29.00 -26.16 21.48
C ALA A 297 -29.36 -26.84 22.82
N VAL A 298 -28.35 -27.23 23.61
CA VAL A 298 -28.54 -27.80 24.95
C VAL A 298 -29.28 -26.84 25.87
N ALA A 299 -28.93 -25.55 25.85
CA ALA A 299 -29.65 -24.53 26.62
C ALA A 299 -31.13 -24.40 26.23
N LYS A 300 -31.50 -24.78 25.00
CA LYS A 300 -32.90 -24.82 24.51
C LYS A 300 -33.59 -26.17 24.75
N GLY A 301 -32.93 -27.12 25.40
CA GLY A 301 -33.46 -28.47 25.65
C GLY A 301 -33.26 -29.47 24.50
N GLU A 302 -32.48 -29.11 23.48
CA GLU A 302 -32.09 -30.03 22.40
C GLU A 302 -30.85 -30.84 22.80
N LYS A 303 -30.60 -31.98 22.14
CA LYS A 303 -29.44 -32.84 22.47
C LYS A 303 -28.13 -32.39 21.82
N ARG A 304 -28.21 -31.80 20.63
CA ARG A 304 -27.11 -31.19 19.85
C ARG A 304 -27.71 -30.35 18.74
N TYR A 305 -26.91 -29.47 18.14
CA TYR A 305 -27.31 -28.74 16.95
C TYR A 305 -27.21 -29.62 15.69
N VAL A 306 -28.32 -29.81 14.97
CA VAL A 306 -28.39 -30.57 13.70
C VAL A 306 -28.88 -29.74 12.51
N GLY A 307 -28.86 -28.40 12.63
CA GLY A 307 -29.32 -27.50 11.58
C GLY A 307 -28.37 -27.45 10.37
N GLU A 308 -28.78 -26.73 9.32
CA GLU A 308 -28.03 -26.59 8.06
C GLU A 308 -26.60 -26.03 8.23
N MET A 309 -26.34 -25.31 9.33
CA MET A 309 -25.03 -24.76 9.64
C MET A 309 -24.11 -25.74 10.39
N SER A 310 -24.59 -26.94 10.73
CA SER A 310 -23.81 -27.91 11.49
C SER A 310 -22.59 -28.39 10.71
N PHE A 311 -21.45 -28.46 11.40
CA PHE A 311 -20.23 -29.10 10.90
C PHE A 311 -20.14 -30.58 11.29
N ALA A 312 -21.01 -31.04 12.19
CA ALA A 312 -21.22 -32.44 12.48
C ALA A 312 -22.39 -32.98 11.65
N SER A 313 -22.20 -34.13 10.99
CA SER A 313 -23.27 -34.78 10.22
C SER A 313 -24.42 -35.20 11.13
N ALA A 314 -25.66 -35.12 10.64
CA ALA A 314 -26.86 -35.53 11.38
C ALA A 314 -26.85 -37.03 11.76
N THR A 315 -26.09 -37.86 11.04
CA THR A 315 -25.92 -39.30 11.30
C THR A 315 -24.67 -39.62 12.13
N SER A 316 -23.81 -38.63 12.42
CA SER A 316 -22.59 -38.82 13.22
C SER A 316 -22.92 -39.14 14.68
N PRO A 317 -22.04 -39.85 15.41
CA PRO A 317 -22.17 -40.11 16.84
C PRO A 317 -22.40 -38.85 17.67
N MET A 318 -23.09 -38.98 18.81
CA MET A 318 -23.25 -37.88 19.77
C MET A 318 -21.89 -37.40 20.26
N GLY A 319 -21.74 -36.07 20.40
CA GLY A 319 -20.46 -35.44 20.77
C GLY A 319 -19.53 -35.14 19.59
N THR A 320 -19.88 -35.52 18.36
CA THR A 320 -19.12 -35.11 17.16
C THR A 320 -19.23 -33.60 16.97
N VAL A 321 -18.07 -32.93 16.80
CA VAL A 321 -17.97 -31.49 16.52
C VAL A 321 -17.52 -31.18 15.09
N PHE A 322 -16.98 -32.17 14.38
CA PHE A 322 -16.58 -32.01 12.99
C PHE A 322 -16.68 -33.32 12.22
N THR A 323 -17.28 -33.29 11.04
CA THR A 323 -17.35 -34.43 10.12
C THR A 323 -16.61 -34.11 8.82
N ILE A 324 -15.79 -35.05 8.35
CA ILE A 324 -15.19 -35.02 7.02
C ILE A 324 -15.88 -36.09 6.18
N GLU A 325 -16.69 -35.64 5.23
CA GLU A 325 -17.42 -36.51 4.30
C GLU A 325 -16.44 -37.06 3.26
N ARG A 326 -16.34 -38.39 3.15
CA ARG A 326 -15.43 -39.03 2.17
C ARG A 326 -16.05 -40.29 1.55
N PRO A 327 -15.79 -40.56 0.26
CA PRO A 327 -16.29 -41.75 -0.42
C PRO A 327 -15.93 -43.05 0.32
N GLU A 328 -16.82 -44.05 0.29
CA GLU A 328 -16.59 -45.36 0.94
C GLU A 328 -15.27 -46.03 0.53
N LYS A 329 -14.83 -45.84 -0.73
CA LYS A 329 -13.55 -46.35 -1.24
C LYS A 329 -12.31 -45.82 -0.49
N PHE A 330 -12.47 -44.76 0.30
CA PHE A 330 -11.43 -44.18 1.17
C PHE A 330 -11.74 -44.37 2.66
N GLY A 331 -12.68 -45.28 3.00
CA GLY A 331 -12.99 -45.65 4.38
C GLY A 331 -14.20 -44.95 5.01
N GLY A 332 -15.04 -44.26 4.21
CA GLY A 332 -16.30 -43.64 4.66
C GLY A 332 -16.12 -42.47 5.63
N ASP A 333 -17.16 -41.70 5.94
CA ASP A 333 -17.04 -40.45 6.71
C ASP A 333 -16.21 -40.57 8.01
N LEU A 334 -15.43 -39.53 8.30
CA LEU A 334 -14.69 -39.38 9.56
C LEU A 334 -15.44 -38.44 10.50
N HIS A 335 -15.44 -38.77 11.79
CA HIS A 335 -16.13 -38.02 12.83
C HIS A 335 -15.18 -37.74 13.99
N PHE A 336 -15.08 -36.47 14.39
CA PHE A 336 -14.18 -36.02 15.44
C PHE A 336 -14.96 -35.36 16.57
N SER A 337 -14.70 -35.78 17.81
CA SER A 337 -15.29 -35.24 19.03
C SER A 337 -14.55 -34.02 19.59
N SER A 338 -13.30 -33.82 19.18
CA SER A 338 -12.48 -32.68 19.57
C SER A 338 -11.50 -32.29 18.47
N TYR A 339 -10.87 -31.12 18.62
CA TYR A 339 -9.76 -30.72 17.76
C TYR A 339 -8.56 -31.68 17.92
N GLN A 340 -8.28 -32.14 19.14
CA GLN A 340 -7.14 -33.01 19.41
C GLN A 340 -7.29 -34.36 18.67
N ASP A 341 -8.49 -34.94 18.67
CA ASP A 341 -8.75 -36.19 17.93
C ASP A 341 -8.47 -36.04 16.42
N LEU A 342 -8.78 -34.87 15.86
CA LEU A 342 -8.54 -34.56 14.45
C LEU A 342 -7.05 -34.34 14.18
N GLU A 343 -6.36 -33.57 15.03
CA GLU A 343 -4.93 -33.33 14.93
C GLU A 343 -4.14 -34.64 15.05
N ASP A 344 -4.47 -35.48 16.03
CA ASP A 344 -3.85 -36.80 16.24
C ASP A 344 -4.05 -37.71 15.02
N ALA A 345 -5.26 -37.69 14.42
CA ALA A 345 -5.52 -38.45 13.19
C ALA A 345 -4.74 -37.90 11.99
N TYR A 346 -4.50 -36.60 11.92
CA TYR A 346 -3.71 -35.97 10.87
C TYR A 346 -2.21 -36.26 11.02
N VAL A 347 -1.67 -36.13 12.25
CA VAL A 347 -0.27 -36.46 12.60
C VAL A 347 0.02 -37.94 12.36
N ALA A 348 -0.93 -38.82 12.70
CA ALA A 348 -0.82 -40.25 12.42
C ALA A 348 -1.08 -40.62 10.95
N GLU A 349 -1.26 -39.62 10.06
CA GLU A 349 -1.55 -39.76 8.63
C GLU A 349 -2.81 -40.62 8.31
N LYS A 350 -3.70 -40.78 9.29
CA LYS A 350 -5.01 -41.42 9.12
C LYS A 350 -6.02 -40.50 8.42
N LEU A 351 -5.75 -39.19 8.44
CA LEU A 351 -6.49 -38.16 7.72
C LEU A 351 -5.61 -37.57 6.62
N HIS A 352 -5.98 -37.82 5.36
CA HIS A 352 -5.24 -37.31 4.21
C HIS A 352 -5.45 -35.78 4.03
N PRO A 353 -4.44 -35.00 3.63
CA PRO A 353 -4.58 -33.54 3.42
C PRO A 353 -5.67 -33.14 2.44
N GLY A 354 -5.92 -33.95 1.42
CA GLY A 354 -7.01 -33.72 0.46
C GLY A 354 -8.39 -33.79 1.11
N ASP A 355 -8.60 -34.73 2.03
CA ASP A 355 -9.87 -34.92 2.73
C ASP A 355 -10.07 -33.80 3.76
N LEU A 356 -9.00 -33.44 4.50
CA LEU A 356 -9.00 -32.28 5.40
C LEU A 356 -9.37 -30.99 4.65
N LYS A 357 -8.73 -30.74 3.49
CA LYS A 357 -9.04 -29.59 2.62
C LYS A 357 -10.50 -29.61 2.16
N SER A 358 -11.03 -30.77 1.78
CA SER A 358 -12.42 -30.90 1.34
C SER A 358 -13.39 -30.59 2.48
N GLY A 359 -13.24 -31.24 3.63
CA GLY A 359 -14.11 -31.04 4.78
C GLY A 359 -14.11 -29.59 5.27
N VAL A 360 -12.94 -28.95 5.32
CA VAL A 360 -12.84 -27.52 5.67
C VAL A 360 -13.46 -26.62 4.61
N THR A 361 -13.32 -26.94 3.32
CA THR A 361 -13.97 -26.20 2.23
C THR A 361 -15.49 -26.23 2.39
N ASP A 362 -16.06 -27.40 2.66
CA ASP A 362 -17.51 -27.56 2.82
C ASP A 362 -18.03 -26.83 4.06
N ALA A 363 -17.32 -26.94 5.19
CA ALA A 363 -17.65 -26.21 6.41
C ALA A 363 -17.60 -24.69 6.22
N LEU A 364 -16.57 -24.17 5.53
CA LEU A 364 -16.46 -22.74 5.20
C LEU A 364 -17.59 -22.28 4.27
N ILE A 365 -17.93 -23.07 3.25
CA ILE A 365 -19.05 -22.74 2.36
C ILE A 365 -20.36 -22.64 3.13
N ARG A 366 -20.62 -23.59 4.05
CA ARG A 366 -21.79 -23.60 4.95
C ARG A 366 -21.78 -22.37 5.87
N LEU A 367 -20.64 -22.04 6.49
CA LEU A 367 -20.51 -20.87 7.37
C LEU A 367 -20.79 -19.55 6.64
N LEU A 368 -20.31 -19.39 5.41
CA LEU A 368 -20.42 -18.15 4.65
C LEU A 368 -21.78 -17.99 3.92
N ALA A 369 -22.53 -19.08 3.72
CA ALA A 369 -23.77 -19.02 2.94
C ALA A 369 -24.84 -18.09 3.53
N PRO A 370 -25.14 -18.11 4.84
CA PRO A 370 -26.11 -17.18 5.43
C PRO A 370 -25.68 -15.71 5.31
N ILE A 371 -24.38 -15.43 5.47
CA ILE A 371 -23.82 -14.08 5.37
C ILE A 371 -23.99 -13.54 3.94
N ARG A 372 -23.64 -14.35 2.93
CA ARG A 372 -23.84 -13.99 1.52
C ARG A 372 -25.33 -13.78 1.21
N LYS A 373 -26.22 -14.62 1.74
CA LYS A 373 -27.67 -14.48 1.55
C LYS A 373 -28.19 -13.14 2.09
N VAL A 374 -27.73 -12.71 3.26
CA VAL A 374 -28.10 -11.40 3.84
C VAL A 374 -27.53 -10.25 3.00
N TYR A 375 -26.29 -10.38 2.51
CA TYR A 375 -25.67 -9.40 1.62
C TYR A 375 -26.41 -9.27 0.29
N ASP A 376 -26.78 -10.38 -0.34
CA ASP A 376 -27.48 -10.42 -1.62
C ASP A 376 -28.90 -9.82 -1.52
N ALA A 377 -29.53 -9.93 -0.34
CA ALA A 377 -30.84 -9.36 -0.05
C ALA A 377 -30.81 -7.88 0.38
N SER A 378 -29.64 -7.26 0.57
CA SER A 378 -29.49 -5.89 1.07
C SER A 378 -28.86 -4.96 0.04
N PRO A 379 -29.66 -4.23 -0.76
CA PRO A 379 -29.15 -3.21 -1.69
C PRO A 379 -28.30 -2.14 -1.00
N ASP A 380 -28.69 -1.74 0.22
CA ASP A 380 -27.94 -0.75 1.01
C ASP A 380 -26.55 -1.26 1.37
N TRP A 381 -26.43 -2.52 1.82
CA TRP A 381 -25.12 -3.09 2.15
C TRP A 381 -24.23 -3.24 0.91
N GLN A 382 -24.81 -3.63 -0.23
CA GLN A 382 -24.11 -3.68 -1.51
C GLN A 382 -23.58 -2.31 -1.93
N GLU A 383 -24.38 -1.25 -1.75
CA GLU A 383 -23.97 0.11 -2.06
C GLU A 383 -22.87 0.60 -1.10
N MET A 384 -22.98 0.32 0.20
CA MET A 384 -21.91 0.64 1.16
C MET A 384 -20.62 -0.10 0.84
N ASN A 385 -20.71 -1.35 0.38
CA ASN A 385 -19.56 -2.11 -0.10
C ASN A 385 -18.92 -1.47 -1.34
N ARG A 386 -19.75 -1.04 -2.32
CA ARG A 386 -19.30 -0.39 -3.55
C ARG A 386 -18.61 0.96 -3.27
N LEU A 387 -19.19 1.77 -2.39
CA LEU A 387 -18.69 3.10 -2.06
C LEU A 387 -17.50 3.06 -1.09
N GLY A 388 -17.50 2.12 -0.14
CA GLY A 388 -16.40 1.94 0.84
C GLY A 388 -15.19 1.23 0.25
N TYR A 389 -15.41 0.34 -0.71
CA TYR A 389 -14.37 -0.37 -1.45
C TYR A 389 -14.64 -0.25 -2.94
N PRO A 390 -14.47 0.95 -3.52
CA PRO A 390 -14.60 1.13 -4.96
C PRO A 390 -13.66 0.14 -5.62
N LYS A 391 -14.24 -0.84 -6.31
CA LYS A 391 -13.45 -1.71 -7.18
C LYS A 391 -12.75 -0.76 -8.14
N VAL A 392 -11.44 -0.88 -8.26
CA VAL A 392 -10.78 -0.47 -9.50
C VAL A 392 -11.31 -1.46 -10.54
N VAL A 393 -12.50 -1.19 -11.06
CA VAL A 393 -13.13 -2.03 -12.07
C VAL A 393 -12.24 -1.84 -13.28
N SER A 394 -11.46 -2.87 -13.60
CA SER A 394 -10.80 -2.91 -14.89
C SER A 394 -11.90 -2.83 -15.95
N GLU A 395 -11.71 -2.00 -16.97
CA GLU A 395 -12.65 -1.90 -18.09
C GLU A 395 -12.93 -3.29 -18.70
N ALA A 396 -11.99 -4.23 -18.56
CA ALA A 396 -12.14 -5.63 -18.94
C ALA A 396 -13.27 -6.37 -18.21
N ASP A 397 -13.50 -6.12 -16.91
CA ASP A 397 -14.56 -6.77 -16.14
C ASP A 397 -15.95 -6.20 -16.47
N ARG A 398 -16.03 -4.90 -16.77
CA ARG A 398 -17.26 -4.25 -17.25
C ARG A 398 -17.63 -4.71 -18.65
N ILE A 399 -16.65 -4.77 -19.55
CA ILE A 399 -16.80 -5.33 -20.90
C ILE A 399 -17.18 -6.81 -20.85
N LYS A 400 -16.68 -7.59 -19.89
CA LYS A 400 -17.04 -9.01 -19.72
C LYS A 400 -18.48 -9.18 -19.24
N ALA A 401 -18.94 -8.34 -18.31
CA ALA A 401 -20.33 -8.32 -17.88
C ALA A 401 -21.29 -7.88 -19.02
N GLU A 402 -20.93 -6.85 -19.77
CA GLU A 402 -21.69 -6.38 -20.94
C GLU A 402 -21.70 -7.40 -22.09
N LYS A 403 -20.56 -8.08 -22.36
CA LYS A 403 -20.51 -9.20 -23.33
C LYS A 403 -21.35 -10.39 -22.89
N ASN A 404 -21.39 -10.70 -21.60
CA ASN A 404 -22.18 -11.81 -21.08
C ASN A 404 -23.69 -11.49 -21.15
N ALA A 405 -24.08 -10.25 -20.82
CA ALA A 405 -25.44 -9.76 -21.01
C ALA A 405 -25.84 -9.73 -22.51
N ALA A 406 -24.94 -9.27 -23.38
CA ALA A 406 -25.17 -9.26 -24.83
C ALA A 406 -25.23 -10.68 -25.43
N LYS A 407 -24.42 -11.63 -24.94
CA LYS A 407 -24.51 -13.05 -25.34
C LYS A 407 -25.82 -13.68 -24.88
N ALA A 408 -26.28 -13.39 -23.67
CA ALA A 408 -27.57 -13.86 -23.17
C ALA A 408 -28.73 -13.31 -24.03
N ALA A 409 -28.68 -12.02 -24.40
CA ALA A 409 -29.66 -11.41 -25.29
C ALA A 409 -29.61 -11.95 -26.73
N LYS A 410 -28.43 -12.31 -27.24
CA LYS A 410 -28.25 -12.89 -28.59
C LYS A 410 -28.71 -14.35 -28.67
N LYS A 411 -28.58 -15.12 -27.57
CA LYS A 411 -29.07 -16.50 -27.48
C LYS A 411 -30.61 -16.56 -27.45
N ALA A 412 -31.27 -15.48 -27.03
CA ALA A 412 -32.72 -15.34 -27.03
C ALA A 412 -33.33 -14.96 -28.41
N LYS A 413 -32.51 -14.49 -29.36
CA LYS A 413 -32.95 -14.16 -30.74
C LYS A 413 -32.30 -15.12 -31.72
N GLY A 414 -32.93 -16.28 -31.94
CA GLY A 414 -32.45 -17.34 -32.83
C GLY A 414 -32.02 -16.82 -34.20
N GLY A 415 -30.72 -16.94 -34.51
CA GLY A 415 -30.13 -16.50 -35.78
C GLY A 415 -29.06 -17.48 -36.26
N ALA A 416 -29.23 -17.95 -37.50
CA ALA A 416 -28.52 -19.05 -38.12
C ALA A 416 -27.02 -18.79 -38.37
N ASN A 417 -26.27 -19.89 -38.38
CA ASN A 417 -24.80 -19.95 -38.42
C ASN A 417 -24.30 -19.90 -39.87
N ARG A 418 -23.94 -18.71 -40.40
CA ARG A 418 -23.10 -18.60 -41.61
C ARG A 418 -21.78 -17.89 -41.29
N PRO A 419 -20.64 -18.27 -41.90
CA PRO A 419 -19.40 -17.52 -41.79
C PRO A 419 -19.57 -16.11 -42.40
N PRO A 420 -19.01 -15.04 -41.78
CA PRO A 420 -19.13 -13.68 -42.29
C PRO A 420 -18.31 -13.48 -43.58
N THR A 421 -18.84 -12.68 -44.51
CA THR A 421 -18.18 -12.31 -45.77
C THR A 421 -16.98 -11.38 -45.54
N GLU A 422 -16.09 -11.25 -46.52
CA GLU A 422 -14.86 -10.43 -46.41
C GLU A 422 -15.18 -8.94 -46.19
N GLU A 423 -16.26 -8.43 -46.78
CA GLU A 423 -16.76 -7.07 -46.54
C GLU A 423 -17.30 -6.89 -45.11
N GLU A 424 -18.01 -7.88 -44.56
CA GLU A 424 -18.47 -7.86 -43.17
C GLU A 424 -17.26 -7.90 -42.20
N ARG A 425 -16.19 -8.63 -42.56
CA ARG A 425 -14.92 -8.66 -41.79
C ARG A 425 -14.18 -7.33 -41.86
N ALA A 426 -14.16 -6.66 -43.01
CA ALA A 426 -13.55 -5.35 -43.18
C ALA A 426 -14.32 -4.28 -42.37
N ALA A 427 -15.65 -4.31 -42.42
CA ALA A 427 -16.50 -3.44 -41.60
C ALA A 427 -16.31 -3.68 -40.09
N LEU A 428 -16.17 -4.95 -39.67
CA LEU A 428 -15.83 -5.32 -38.29
C LEU A 428 -14.44 -4.84 -37.87
N ARG A 429 -13.43 -4.86 -38.75
CA ARG A 429 -12.09 -4.31 -38.47
C ARG A 429 -12.14 -2.80 -38.28
N LYS A 430 -12.83 -2.08 -39.17
CA LYS A 430 -12.99 -0.63 -39.08
C LYS A 430 -13.77 -0.19 -37.83
N ALA A 431 -14.88 -0.88 -37.52
CA ALA A 431 -15.63 -0.62 -36.29
C ALA A 431 -14.83 -0.94 -35.02
N LYS A 432 -13.91 -1.92 -35.09
CA LYS A 432 -13.01 -2.27 -33.99
C LYS A 432 -11.89 -1.24 -33.82
N GLU A 433 -11.40 -0.64 -34.90
CA GLU A 433 -10.44 0.47 -34.87
C GLU A 433 -11.09 1.76 -34.33
N GLU A 434 -12.29 2.10 -34.78
CA GLU A 434 -13.05 3.26 -34.27
C GLU A 434 -13.46 3.09 -32.80
N SER A 435 -13.83 1.87 -32.40
CA SER A 435 -14.09 1.52 -31.00
C SER A 435 -12.82 1.62 -30.15
N LYS A 436 -11.68 1.13 -30.65
CA LYS A 436 -10.38 1.24 -29.98
C LYS A 436 -9.93 2.69 -29.83
N ALA A 437 -10.22 3.55 -30.80
CA ALA A 437 -9.96 4.99 -30.72
C ALA A 437 -10.85 5.69 -29.69
N LYS A 438 -12.15 5.34 -29.61
CA LYS A 438 -13.08 5.88 -28.60
C LYS A 438 -12.78 5.36 -27.18
N GLU A 439 -12.37 4.10 -27.05
CA GLU A 439 -11.94 3.50 -25.78
C GLU A 439 -10.64 4.14 -25.26
N LEU A 440 -9.73 4.49 -26.17
CA LEU A 440 -8.49 5.21 -25.85
C LEU A 440 -8.79 6.65 -25.38
N ALA A 441 -9.70 7.36 -26.05
CA ALA A 441 -10.12 8.71 -25.65
C ALA A 441 -10.86 8.72 -24.30
N ALA A 442 -11.71 7.72 -24.02
CA ALA A 442 -12.47 7.65 -22.76
C ALA A 442 -11.60 7.26 -21.55
N LYS A 443 -10.55 6.43 -21.74
CA LYS A 443 -9.55 6.11 -20.70
C LYS A 443 -8.72 7.34 -20.29
N ASN A 444 -8.53 8.30 -21.18
CA ASN A 444 -7.74 9.51 -20.91
C ASN A 444 -8.51 10.58 -20.12
N ALA A 445 -9.85 10.53 -20.13
CA ALA A 445 -10.70 11.58 -19.55
C ALA A 445 -10.98 11.44 -18.03
N THR A 446 -10.54 10.36 -17.36
CA THR A 446 -10.94 10.03 -15.97
C THR A 446 -9.78 9.76 -15.00
N ALA A 447 -8.57 10.26 -15.29
CA ALA A 447 -7.39 10.01 -14.47
C ALA A 447 -7.47 10.70 -13.09
N GLY A 448 -7.66 9.90 -12.03
CA GLY A 448 -7.39 10.29 -10.64
C GLY A 448 -5.98 9.88 -10.19
N PRO A 449 -5.52 10.31 -9.00
CA PRO A 449 -4.12 10.29 -8.57
C PRO A 449 -3.46 8.91 -8.32
N SER A 450 -4.13 7.77 -8.60
CA SER A 450 -3.61 6.41 -8.36
C SER A 450 -3.25 5.59 -9.62
N THR A 451 -3.55 6.08 -10.83
CA THR A 451 -3.18 5.40 -12.10
C THR A 451 -2.05 6.13 -12.82
N ALA A 452 -1.07 5.39 -13.35
CA ALA A 452 0.04 5.96 -14.10
C ALA A 452 -0.43 6.65 -15.40
N VAL A 453 -0.03 7.91 -15.61
CA VAL A 453 -0.31 8.65 -16.85
C VAL A 453 0.71 8.28 -17.90
N LEU A 454 0.35 7.33 -18.78
CA LEU A 454 1.23 6.83 -19.85
C LEU A 454 1.08 7.59 -21.17
N ASN A 455 -0.08 8.19 -21.39
CA ASN A 455 -0.41 8.99 -22.56
C ASN A 455 -1.11 10.26 -22.12
N THR A 456 -0.78 11.38 -22.76
CA THR A 456 -1.50 12.64 -22.62
C THR A 456 -2.37 12.87 -23.85
N ASP A 457 -3.59 13.35 -23.63
CA ASP A 457 -4.59 13.59 -24.67
C ASP A 457 -5.20 14.96 -24.48
N MET A 458 -4.72 15.90 -25.30
CA MET A 458 -5.08 17.31 -25.27
C MET A 458 -5.39 17.75 -26.70
N PRO A 459 -6.55 17.38 -27.25
CA PRO A 459 -6.84 17.54 -28.68
C PRO A 459 -6.89 19.00 -29.14
N LYS A 460 -7.04 19.96 -28.22
CA LYS A 460 -6.98 21.40 -28.51
C LYS A 460 -5.54 21.95 -28.56
N LEU A 461 -4.55 21.16 -28.15
CA LEU A 461 -3.14 21.53 -28.18
C LEU A 461 -2.42 20.76 -29.29
N LYS A 462 -1.47 21.42 -29.94
CA LYS A 462 -0.63 20.76 -30.95
C LYS A 462 0.50 20.00 -30.27
N LEU A 463 0.45 18.67 -30.30
CA LEU A 463 1.58 17.82 -29.90
C LEU A 463 2.74 18.03 -30.89
N LEU A 464 3.88 18.48 -30.39
CA LEU A 464 5.08 18.74 -31.18
C LEU A 464 6.05 17.56 -31.17
N SER A 465 6.20 16.91 -30.02
CA SER A 465 7.10 15.76 -29.85
C SER A 465 6.62 14.84 -28.75
N LYS A 466 6.77 13.53 -28.98
CA LYS A 466 6.48 12.46 -28.02
C LYS A 466 7.77 11.71 -27.71
N GLY A 467 8.38 12.00 -26.57
CA GLY A 467 9.61 11.37 -26.11
C GLY A 467 9.37 10.04 -25.39
N LYS A 468 10.45 9.44 -24.88
CA LYS A 468 10.39 8.20 -24.07
C LYS A 468 9.57 8.39 -22.79
N VAL A 469 9.71 9.54 -22.14
CA VAL A 469 9.09 9.84 -20.83
C VAL A 469 8.37 11.19 -20.77
N ARG A 470 8.39 12.00 -21.84
CA ARG A 470 7.87 13.36 -21.83
C ARG A 470 7.18 13.69 -23.15
N ASP A 471 6.08 14.42 -23.07
CA ASP A 471 5.34 14.92 -24.22
C ASP A 471 5.43 16.46 -24.26
N ILE A 472 5.65 17.02 -25.45
CA ILE A 472 5.84 18.46 -25.67
C ILE A 472 4.73 18.99 -26.55
N TYR A 473 4.02 20.00 -26.07
CA TYR A 473 2.90 20.65 -26.76
C TYR A 473 3.18 22.13 -27.03
N ALA A 474 2.62 22.65 -28.11
CA ALA A 474 2.46 24.09 -28.29
C ALA A 474 1.26 24.59 -27.48
N LEU A 475 1.37 25.79 -26.91
CA LEU A 475 0.22 26.48 -26.31
C LEU A 475 -0.68 27.08 -27.39
N PRO A 476 -1.99 27.22 -27.14
CA PRO A 476 -2.97 27.55 -28.17
C PRO A 476 -3.02 29.05 -28.50
N ASP A 477 -2.62 29.90 -27.55
CA ASP A 477 -2.74 31.35 -27.67
C ASP A 477 -1.56 31.94 -28.47
N ALA A 478 -1.85 32.83 -29.42
CA ALA A 478 -0.82 33.46 -30.25
C ALA A 478 0.21 34.27 -29.43
N ALA A 479 -0.19 34.75 -28.25
CA ALA A 479 0.69 35.42 -27.30
C ALA A 479 1.71 34.48 -26.63
N ASP A 480 1.54 33.16 -26.77
CA ASP A 480 2.40 32.12 -26.20
C ASP A 480 3.18 31.34 -27.28
N ALA A 481 3.29 31.90 -28.50
CA ALA A 481 3.98 31.23 -29.61
C ALA A 481 5.47 30.96 -29.36
N ASP A 482 6.08 31.69 -28.42
CA ASP A 482 7.44 31.55 -27.93
C ASP A 482 7.56 30.60 -26.72
N LYS A 483 6.48 29.90 -26.35
CA LYS A 483 6.41 29.01 -25.20
C LYS A 483 6.03 27.59 -25.59
N LEU A 484 6.44 26.62 -24.77
CA LEU A 484 6.12 25.22 -24.91
C LEU A 484 5.56 24.68 -23.59
N LEU A 485 4.63 23.73 -23.67
CA LEU A 485 4.15 22.97 -22.53
C LEU A 485 4.86 21.61 -22.50
N PHE A 486 5.66 21.39 -21.46
CA PHE A 486 6.32 20.12 -21.20
C PHE A 486 5.49 19.32 -20.21
N VAL A 487 5.23 18.04 -20.50
CA VAL A 487 4.46 17.14 -19.63
C VAL A 487 5.28 15.88 -19.36
N ALA A 488 5.74 15.71 -18.12
CA ALA A 488 6.43 14.50 -17.69
C ALA A 488 5.42 13.37 -17.45
N THR A 489 5.55 12.27 -18.19
CA THR A 489 4.67 11.10 -18.08
C THR A 489 5.21 10.09 -17.05
N ASP A 490 4.36 9.14 -16.66
CA ASP A 490 4.73 8.05 -15.76
C ASP A 490 5.40 6.87 -16.49
N ARG A 491 5.67 7.00 -17.79
CA ARG A 491 6.44 6.02 -18.56
C ARG A 491 7.84 5.88 -17.99
N ILE A 492 8.33 4.65 -17.96
CA ILE A 492 9.71 4.31 -17.62
C ILE A 492 10.31 3.46 -18.72
N SER A 493 11.58 3.70 -19.04
CA SER A 493 12.31 2.93 -20.04
C SER A 493 13.62 2.37 -19.47
N ALA A 494 14.02 1.21 -19.98
CA ALA A 494 15.29 0.58 -19.68
C ALA A 494 15.81 -0.14 -20.93
N PHE A 495 17.11 -0.01 -21.22
CA PHE A 495 17.70 -0.53 -22.45
C PHE A 495 16.95 -0.06 -23.71
N ASP A 496 16.59 1.22 -23.75
CA ASP A 496 15.83 1.88 -24.82
C ASP A 496 14.41 1.38 -25.09
N VAL A 497 13.91 0.45 -24.28
CA VAL A 497 12.53 -0.06 -24.36
C VAL A 497 11.67 0.54 -23.27
N ILE A 498 10.47 1.02 -23.62
CA ILE A 498 9.46 1.53 -22.68
C ILE A 498 8.67 0.34 -22.13
N MET A 499 8.48 0.29 -20.81
CA MET A 499 7.71 -0.78 -20.15
C MET A 499 6.21 -0.63 -20.44
N GLU A 500 5.46 -1.74 -20.41
CA GLU A 500 4.02 -1.76 -20.72
C GLU A 500 3.20 -0.97 -19.69
N ASN A 501 3.53 -1.13 -18.41
CA ASN A 501 3.03 -0.31 -17.32
C ASN A 501 4.09 0.71 -16.87
N GLY A 502 3.63 1.85 -16.35
CA GLY A 502 4.50 2.90 -15.82
C GLY A 502 4.57 2.91 -14.31
N ILE A 503 5.32 3.88 -13.79
CA ILE A 503 5.50 4.12 -12.36
C ILE A 503 4.58 5.27 -11.95
N PRO A 504 3.47 5.02 -11.21
CA PRO A 504 2.53 6.08 -10.87
C PRO A 504 3.21 7.25 -10.13
N GLN A 505 2.87 8.48 -10.51
CA GLN A 505 3.44 9.73 -9.96
C GLN A 505 4.94 9.97 -10.24
N LYS A 506 5.58 9.14 -11.07
CA LYS A 506 6.96 9.36 -11.52
C LYS A 506 7.09 10.72 -12.22
N GLY A 507 6.22 11.03 -13.17
CA GLY A 507 6.27 12.29 -13.92
C GLY A 507 6.24 13.51 -13.00
N ALA A 508 5.34 13.50 -12.01
CA ALA A 508 5.25 14.57 -11.02
C ALA A 508 6.52 14.68 -10.14
N THR A 509 7.06 13.54 -9.72
CA THR A 509 8.29 13.47 -8.91
C THR A 509 9.50 14.04 -9.66
N LEU A 510 9.66 13.69 -10.94
CA LEU A 510 10.74 14.20 -11.79
C LEU A 510 10.60 15.70 -12.06
N THR A 511 9.37 16.18 -12.26
CA THR A 511 9.08 17.60 -12.42
C THR A 511 9.43 18.37 -11.15
N GLN A 512 8.99 17.93 -9.96
CA GLN A 512 9.33 18.57 -8.68
C GLN A 512 10.84 18.68 -8.45
N LEU A 513 11.58 17.60 -8.69
CA LEU A 513 13.04 17.59 -8.60
C LEU A 513 13.68 18.59 -9.56
N SER A 514 13.24 18.62 -10.82
CA SER A 514 13.76 19.56 -11.81
C SER A 514 13.48 21.01 -11.40
N MET A 515 12.26 21.32 -10.94
CA MET A 515 11.89 22.65 -10.47
C MET A 515 12.76 23.10 -9.29
N PHE A 516 13.03 22.20 -8.33
CA PHE A 516 13.93 22.48 -7.22
C PHE A 516 15.34 22.82 -7.71
N TRP A 517 15.89 22.02 -8.64
CA TRP A 517 17.24 22.24 -9.15
C TRP A 517 17.36 23.48 -10.03
N PHE A 518 16.37 23.78 -10.87
CA PHE A 518 16.32 25.02 -11.63
C PHE A 518 16.31 26.23 -10.70
N HIS A 519 15.50 26.20 -9.63
CA HIS A 519 15.51 27.26 -8.63
C HIS A 519 16.88 27.37 -7.93
N LYS A 520 17.45 26.26 -7.48
CA LYS A 520 18.69 26.25 -6.71
C LYS A 520 19.92 26.66 -7.54
N LEU A 521 19.95 26.31 -8.82
CA LEU A 521 21.10 26.51 -9.71
C LEU A 521 20.96 27.73 -10.63
N LYS A 522 19.88 28.51 -10.52
CA LYS A 522 19.67 29.72 -11.36
C LYS A 522 20.77 30.78 -11.25
N HIS A 523 21.56 30.75 -10.17
CA HIS A 523 22.72 31.62 -9.99
C HIS A 523 23.93 31.23 -10.84
N VAL A 524 23.97 29.99 -11.34
CA VAL A 524 25.03 29.49 -12.23
C VAL A 524 24.72 29.83 -13.69
N ILE A 525 23.49 29.55 -14.13
CA ILE A 525 23.02 29.84 -15.49
C ILE A 525 21.49 30.02 -15.49
N PRO A 526 20.92 30.88 -16.37
CA PRO A 526 19.48 30.93 -16.57
C PRO A 526 18.92 29.61 -17.13
N ASN A 527 17.61 29.41 -16.99
CA ASN A 527 16.91 28.23 -17.51
C ASN A 527 15.62 28.63 -18.24
N HIS A 528 14.97 27.66 -18.88
CA HIS A 528 13.78 27.93 -19.70
C HIS A 528 12.47 28.07 -18.91
N VAL A 529 12.42 27.78 -17.61
CA VAL A 529 11.14 27.61 -16.89
C VAL A 529 10.42 28.94 -16.72
N LEU A 530 9.13 28.97 -17.03
CA LEU A 530 8.24 30.12 -16.85
C LEU A 530 7.13 29.83 -15.82
N THR A 531 6.52 28.65 -15.91
CA THR A 531 5.40 28.25 -15.05
C THR A 531 5.53 26.77 -14.67
N PRO A 532 5.34 26.39 -13.39
CA PRO A 532 5.23 27.28 -12.23
C PRO A 532 6.44 28.21 -12.08
N SER A 533 6.23 29.36 -11.45
CA SER A 533 7.30 30.29 -11.14
C SER A 533 8.28 29.65 -10.15
N ILE A 534 9.57 29.82 -10.44
CA ILE A 534 10.69 29.48 -9.56
C ILE A 534 11.34 30.74 -8.95
N GLU A 535 10.66 31.87 -9.03
CA GLU A 535 11.14 33.14 -8.49
C GLU A 535 10.74 33.36 -7.03
N GLY A 536 11.48 34.23 -6.35
CA GLY A 536 11.35 34.47 -4.90
C GLY A 536 12.18 33.49 -4.04
N ALA A 537 12.21 33.74 -2.73
CA ALA A 537 13.00 32.93 -1.79
C ALA A 537 12.38 31.57 -1.45
N SER A 538 11.06 31.44 -1.63
CA SER A 538 10.29 30.21 -1.40
C SER A 538 9.17 30.12 -2.43
N PRO A 539 9.48 29.74 -3.69
CA PRO A 539 8.48 29.63 -4.75
C PRO A 539 7.34 28.68 -4.38
N ALA A 540 6.10 29.00 -4.76
CA ALA A 540 4.93 28.21 -4.40
C ALA A 540 5.10 26.74 -4.79
N CYS A 541 5.61 26.45 -6.00
CA CYS A 541 5.83 25.09 -6.49
C CYS A 541 6.81 24.23 -5.68
N LEU A 542 7.58 24.83 -4.76
CA LEU A 542 8.51 24.14 -3.87
C LEU A 542 7.98 24.03 -2.42
N GLN A 543 6.81 24.60 -2.13
CA GLN A 543 6.17 24.52 -0.81
C GLN A 543 5.37 23.21 -0.70
N GLY A 544 5.57 22.47 0.39
CA GLY A 544 4.90 21.20 0.62
C GLY A 544 3.37 21.34 0.61
N GLY A 545 2.70 20.68 -0.33
CA GLY A 545 1.23 20.64 -0.43
C GLY A 545 0.59 21.40 -1.59
N THR A 546 1.38 22.08 -2.44
CA THR A 546 0.86 22.76 -3.64
C THR A 546 1.57 22.31 -4.91
N THR A 547 0.85 22.38 -6.03
CA THR A 547 1.34 22.15 -7.39
C THR A 547 1.54 23.46 -8.16
N ALA A 548 1.21 24.59 -7.50
CA ALA A 548 1.12 25.91 -8.12
C ALA A 548 0.22 25.92 -9.38
N TRP A 549 -0.83 25.09 -9.38
CA TRP A 549 -1.75 24.98 -10.51
C TRP A 549 -2.39 26.31 -10.91
N ASP A 550 -2.68 27.16 -9.93
CA ASP A 550 -3.36 28.44 -10.15
C ASP A 550 -2.52 29.44 -10.98
N GLU A 551 -1.22 29.16 -11.21
CA GLU A 551 -0.36 29.94 -12.10
C GLU A 551 -0.48 29.54 -13.58
N PHE A 552 -1.05 28.36 -13.88
CA PHE A 552 -1.23 27.91 -15.26
C PHE A 552 -2.38 28.66 -15.95
N PRO A 553 -2.30 28.89 -17.28
CA PRO A 553 -3.38 29.48 -18.05
C PRO A 553 -4.70 28.72 -17.89
N ALA A 554 -5.80 29.46 -17.73
CA ALA A 554 -7.13 28.89 -17.58
C ALA A 554 -7.53 27.98 -18.75
N SER A 555 -6.98 28.20 -19.95
CA SER A 555 -7.17 27.36 -21.15
C SER A 555 -6.68 25.91 -20.98
N LEU A 556 -5.83 25.63 -19.98
CA LEU A 556 -5.36 24.28 -19.64
C LEU A 556 -6.20 23.59 -18.56
N SER A 557 -7.19 24.28 -17.96
CA SER A 557 -7.97 23.76 -16.83
C SER A 557 -8.70 22.46 -17.13
N GLU A 558 -9.17 22.27 -18.37
CA GLU A 558 -9.84 21.02 -18.79
C GLU A 558 -8.90 19.81 -18.79
N TYR A 559 -7.58 20.04 -18.85
CA TYR A 559 -6.54 19.01 -18.85
C TYR A 559 -5.85 18.87 -17.49
N ARG A 560 -6.35 19.53 -16.43
CA ARG A 560 -5.73 19.56 -15.08
C ARG A 560 -5.32 18.18 -14.57
N ALA A 561 -6.20 17.19 -14.71
CA ALA A 561 -5.94 15.82 -14.26
C ALA A 561 -4.68 15.17 -14.87
N GLN A 562 -4.30 15.56 -16.09
CA GLN A 562 -3.13 15.03 -16.80
C GLN A 562 -1.88 15.94 -16.68
N LEU A 563 -2.02 17.16 -16.13
CA LEU A 563 -0.96 18.18 -16.12
C LEU A 563 -0.49 18.57 -14.71
N GLU A 564 -1.39 18.58 -13.74
CA GLU A 564 -1.11 19.10 -12.41
C GLU A 564 0.05 18.34 -11.74
N GLY A 565 1.03 19.11 -11.25
CA GLY A 565 2.23 18.60 -10.59
C GLY A 565 3.28 17.96 -11.49
N ARG A 566 2.98 17.71 -12.78
CA ARG A 566 3.90 17.03 -13.73
C ARG A 566 4.25 17.84 -14.97
N SER A 567 3.69 19.03 -15.11
CA SER A 567 3.90 19.89 -16.27
C SER A 567 4.67 21.16 -15.93
N MET A 568 5.30 21.74 -16.95
CA MET A 568 5.92 23.07 -16.89
C MET A 568 5.73 23.80 -18.23
N ILE A 569 5.50 25.11 -18.18
CA ILE A 569 5.56 25.99 -19.34
C ILE A 569 6.96 26.57 -19.41
N VAL A 570 7.55 26.49 -20.60
CA VAL A 570 8.95 26.80 -20.82
C VAL A 570 9.14 27.73 -22.01
N ARG A 571 10.23 28.50 -22.03
CA ARG A 571 10.65 29.27 -23.21
C ARG A 571 11.08 28.32 -24.33
N LYS A 572 10.61 28.60 -25.54
CA LYS A 572 11.10 27.96 -26.76
C LYS A 572 12.49 28.51 -27.08
N CYS A 573 13.44 27.63 -27.35
CA CYS A 573 14.81 27.98 -27.72
C CYS A 573 15.37 26.99 -28.75
N GLU A 574 16.52 27.32 -29.34
CA GLU A 574 17.27 26.38 -30.19
C GLU A 574 18.02 25.38 -29.31
N VAL A 575 17.82 24.08 -29.51
CA VAL A 575 18.48 23.03 -28.71
C VAL A 575 19.90 22.80 -29.24
N VAL A 576 20.90 22.85 -28.35
CA VAL A 576 22.28 22.44 -28.70
C VAL A 576 22.31 20.91 -28.76
N LYS A 577 22.71 20.34 -29.90
CA LYS A 577 22.65 18.88 -30.18
C LYS A 577 23.76 18.06 -29.50
N ILE A 578 24.06 18.35 -28.24
CA ILE A 578 24.96 17.57 -27.40
C ILE A 578 24.30 17.28 -26.05
N GLU A 579 24.60 16.12 -25.49
CA GLU A 579 24.28 15.80 -24.11
C GLU A 579 25.53 16.01 -23.25
N ALA A 580 25.46 16.96 -22.33
CA ALA A 580 26.58 17.35 -21.48
C ALA A 580 26.64 16.44 -20.25
N ILE A 581 27.30 15.29 -20.40
CA ILE A 581 27.48 14.35 -19.29
C ILE A 581 28.70 14.76 -18.47
N VAL A 582 28.51 14.85 -17.15
CA VAL A 582 29.60 15.10 -16.19
C VAL A 582 29.66 13.95 -15.20
N ARG A 583 30.89 13.48 -14.92
CA ARG A 583 31.15 12.33 -14.04
C ARG A 583 32.11 12.73 -12.94
N GLY A 584 31.76 12.47 -11.69
CA GLY A 584 32.70 12.57 -10.56
C GLY A 584 33.11 11.21 -9.99
N TYR A 585 32.53 10.12 -10.49
CA TYR A 585 32.87 8.75 -10.08
C TYR A 585 32.98 7.85 -11.32
N ILE A 586 33.85 6.84 -11.25
CA ILE A 586 34.05 5.90 -12.36
C ILE A 586 33.09 4.72 -12.27
N THR A 587 32.04 4.72 -13.09
CA THR A 587 30.98 3.70 -13.05
C THR A 587 30.33 3.50 -14.42
N GLY A 588 29.49 2.47 -14.57
CA GLY A 588 28.70 2.24 -15.77
C GLY A 588 29.53 2.13 -17.06
N SER A 589 29.16 2.89 -18.10
CA SER A 589 29.87 2.88 -19.39
C SER A 589 31.32 3.35 -19.28
N ALA A 590 31.61 4.34 -18.42
CA ALA A 590 32.97 4.83 -18.18
C ALA A 590 33.86 3.75 -17.55
N TRP A 591 33.33 3.00 -16.58
CA TRP A 591 34.05 1.85 -16.00
C TRP A 591 34.30 0.74 -17.02
N ASN A 592 33.33 0.48 -17.90
CA ASN A 592 33.47 -0.53 -18.95
C ASN A 592 34.53 -0.18 -20.00
N GLU A 593 34.69 1.10 -20.34
CA GLU A 593 35.78 1.57 -21.21
C GLU A 593 37.13 1.50 -20.48
N TYR A 594 37.20 2.02 -19.25
CA TYR A 594 38.43 2.06 -18.46
C TYR A 594 39.05 0.67 -18.26
N LYS A 595 38.23 -0.36 -18.01
CA LYS A 595 38.71 -1.75 -17.92
C LYS A 595 39.38 -2.25 -19.20
N LYS A 596 39.03 -1.70 -20.37
CA LYS A 596 39.54 -2.14 -21.68
C LYS A 596 40.76 -1.33 -22.11
N SER A 597 40.73 -0.02 -21.94
CA SER A 597 41.70 0.91 -22.53
C SER A 597 42.29 1.93 -21.55
N GLN A 598 41.92 1.89 -20.27
CA GLN A 598 42.28 2.90 -19.26
C GLN A 598 41.90 4.33 -19.66
N THR A 599 40.84 4.46 -20.46
CA THR A 599 40.28 5.74 -20.91
C THR A 599 38.81 5.89 -20.54
N VAL A 600 38.31 7.13 -20.56
CA VAL A 600 36.88 7.44 -20.55
C VAL A 600 36.60 8.44 -21.68
N HIS A 601 35.78 8.05 -22.65
CA HIS A 601 35.54 8.79 -23.89
C HIS A 601 36.86 9.16 -24.60
N GLY A 602 37.86 8.28 -24.54
CA GLY A 602 39.21 8.52 -25.09
C GLY A 602 40.14 9.35 -24.20
N ILE A 603 39.67 9.90 -23.08
CA ILE A 603 40.49 10.67 -22.13
C ILE A 603 41.30 9.68 -21.25
N PRO A 604 42.64 9.76 -21.20
CA PRO A 604 43.45 8.90 -20.33
C PRO A 604 43.12 9.11 -18.84
N MET A 605 42.94 8.00 -18.11
CA MET A 605 42.66 8.02 -16.68
C MET A 605 43.84 7.43 -15.88
N PRO A 606 44.04 7.82 -14.60
CA PRO A 606 45.07 7.23 -13.75
C PRO A 606 44.97 5.70 -13.69
N ALA A 607 46.11 5.01 -13.63
CA ALA A 607 46.13 3.55 -13.49
C ALA A 607 45.65 3.10 -12.10
N GLY A 608 45.06 1.90 -12.03
CA GLY A 608 44.66 1.26 -10.77
C GLY A 608 43.33 1.72 -10.17
N LEU A 609 42.48 2.43 -10.93
CA LEU A 609 41.14 2.78 -10.45
C LEU A 609 40.27 1.53 -10.27
N VAL A 610 39.43 1.55 -9.25
CA VAL A 610 38.43 0.51 -8.99
C VAL A 610 37.01 0.99 -9.27
N GLU A 611 36.07 0.07 -9.46
CA GLU A 611 34.67 0.40 -9.75
C GLU A 611 34.06 1.33 -8.69
N SER A 612 33.32 2.34 -9.12
CA SER A 612 32.65 3.33 -8.28
C SER A 612 33.58 4.21 -7.45
N GLN A 613 34.89 4.25 -7.74
CA GLN A 613 35.84 5.15 -7.09
C GLN A 613 35.57 6.62 -7.48
N LYS A 614 35.77 7.54 -6.52
CA LYS A 614 35.69 8.98 -6.78
C LYS A 614 36.85 9.45 -7.65
N LEU A 615 36.57 10.22 -8.69
CA LEU A 615 37.58 10.83 -9.55
C LEU A 615 38.24 12.03 -8.84
N PRO A 616 39.55 12.28 -9.06
CA PRO A 616 40.23 13.44 -8.47
C PRO A 616 39.59 14.78 -8.85
N LYS A 617 39.08 14.87 -10.08
CA LYS A 617 38.28 15.97 -10.60
C LYS A 617 37.13 15.41 -11.42
N ALA A 618 35.98 16.07 -11.37
CA ALA A 618 34.89 15.76 -12.27
C ALA A 618 35.34 15.99 -13.72
N ILE A 619 34.92 15.11 -14.62
CA ILE A 619 35.27 15.17 -16.04
C ILE A 619 34.02 15.37 -16.90
N PHE A 620 34.18 16.16 -17.96
CA PHE A 620 33.17 16.36 -18.98
C PHE A 620 33.34 15.31 -20.08
N THR A 621 32.28 14.54 -20.35
CA THR A 621 32.32 13.38 -21.25
C THR A 621 31.07 13.39 -22.14
N PRO A 622 30.97 14.29 -23.13
CA PRO A 622 29.73 14.51 -23.86
C PRO A 622 29.32 13.32 -24.74
N SER A 623 28.05 13.31 -25.16
CA SER A 623 27.52 12.47 -26.23
C SER A 623 26.78 13.28 -27.29
N THR A 624 26.66 12.74 -28.50
CA THR A 624 25.79 13.30 -29.54
C THR A 624 24.33 13.10 -29.16
N LYS A 625 23.46 14.06 -29.54
CA LYS A 625 22.02 13.91 -29.42
C LYS A 625 21.47 13.47 -30.78
N ALA A 626 21.11 12.19 -30.91
CA ALA A 626 20.62 11.65 -32.17
C ALA A 626 19.13 11.96 -32.41
N ASP A 627 18.68 11.90 -33.66
CA ASP A 627 17.26 12.05 -33.99
C ASP A 627 16.45 10.84 -33.50
N LEU A 628 15.12 10.99 -33.38
CA LEU A 628 14.22 10.00 -32.77
C LEU A 628 14.29 8.65 -33.52
N GLY A 629 15.02 7.68 -32.98
CA GLY A 629 15.21 6.34 -33.56
C GLY A 629 16.66 5.86 -33.59
N ASP A 630 17.63 6.77 -33.46
CA ASP A 630 19.05 6.47 -33.41
C ASP A 630 19.62 6.50 -31.98
N HIS A 631 20.81 5.94 -31.78
CA HIS A 631 21.48 5.88 -30.47
C HIS A 631 22.46 7.04 -30.29
N ASP A 632 22.44 7.65 -29.11
CA ASP A 632 23.42 8.65 -28.69
C ASP A 632 24.82 8.02 -28.63
N GLU A 633 25.82 8.71 -29.17
CA GLU A 633 27.21 8.22 -29.23
C GLU A 633 28.08 9.02 -28.25
N ASN A 634 28.83 8.33 -27.40
CA ASN A 634 29.85 8.94 -26.55
C ASN A 634 30.95 9.55 -27.42
N ILE A 635 31.24 10.83 -27.24
CA ILE A 635 32.27 11.55 -28.01
C ILE A 635 33.34 12.13 -27.10
N HIS A 636 34.55 12.29 -27.65
CA HIS A 636 35.60 13.05 -26.99
C HIS A 636 35.18 14.53 -26.88
N PRO A 637 35.53 15.25 -25.79
CA PRO A 637 35.19 16.66 -25.62
C PRO A 637 35.55 17.57 -26.81
N ASP A 638 36.65 17.28 -27.52
CA ASP A 638 37.06 18.04 -28.70
C ASP A 638 36.03 17.98 -29.85
N LYS A 639 35.32 16.86 -30.01
CA LYS A 639 34.30 16.72 -31.05
C LYS A 639 33.05 17.56 -30.75
N ALA A 640 32.82 17.95 -29.50
CA ALA A 640 31.72 18.88 -29.16
C ALA A 640 31.93 20.26 -29.82
N LYS A 641 33.18 20.70 -29.98
CA LYS A 641 33.54 21.97 -30.63
C LYS A 641 33.14 21.99 -32.11
N GLU A 642 33.19 20.83 -32.77
CA GLU A 642 32.77 20.68 -34.17
C GLU A 642 31.24 20.75 -34.31
N ILE A 643 30.49 20.36 -33.28
CA ILE A 643 29.02 20.28 -33.31
C ILE A 643 28.38 21.63 -32.99
N CYS A 644 28.79 22.29 -31.91
CA CYS A 644 28.16 23.52 -31.43
C CYS A 644 29.04 24.78 -31.55
N GLY A 645 30.25 24.64 -32.08
CA GLY A 645 31.25 25.71 -32.12
C GLY A 645 32.10 25.77 -30.84
N ALA A 646 33.34 26.23 -31.00
CA ALA A 646 34.34 26.20 -29.93
C ALA A 646 33.96 27.03 -28.69
N GLU A 647 33.37 28.21 -28.89
CA GLU A 647 32.96 29.11 -27.80
C GLU A 647 31.83 28.51 -26.97
N VAL A 648 30.76 28.03 -27.64
CA VAL A 648 29.62 27.39 -26.98
C VAL A 648 30.03 26.09 -26.30
N ALA A 649 30.89 25.28 -26.92
CA ALA A 649 31.39 24.04 -26.33
C ALA A 649 32.17 24.29 -25.04
N ALA A 650 33.06 25.30 -25.04
CA ALA A 650 33.84 25.67 -23.86
C ALA A 650 32.95 26.18 -22.72
N GLU A 651 31.93 26.98 -23.04
CA GLU A 651 30.99 27.48 -22.04
C GLU A 651 30.10 26.36 -21.48
N ILE A 652 29.62 25.44 -22.32
CA ILE A 652 28.88 24.26 -21.88
C ILE A 652 29.72 23.40 -20.94
N GLU A 653 30.98 23.11 -21.28
CA GLU A 653 31.88 22.35 -20.42
C GLU A 653 32.06 23.03 -19.06
N ARG A 654 32.37 24.35 -19.07
CA ARG A 654 32.55 25.15 -17.86
C ARG A 654 31.31 25.11 -16.97
N VAL A 655 30.14 25.42 -17.54
CA VAL A 655 28.88 25.49 -16.80
C VAL A 655 28.42 24.11 -16.34
N ALA A 656 28.53 23.07 -17.17
CA ALA A 656 28.13 21.71 -16.78
C ALA A 656 28.96 21.21 -15.58
N LEU A 657 30.27 21.47 -15.58
CA LEU A 657 31.14 21.15 -14.44
C LEU A 657 30.74 21.94 -13.19
N GLU A 658 30.42 23.24 -13.33
CA GLU A 658 29.98 24.08 -12.21
C GLU A 658 28.63 23.64 -11.63
N LEU A 659 27.66 23.35 -12.49
CA LEU A 659 26.35 22.78 -12.12
C LEU A 659 26.52 21.44 -11.39
N TYR A 660 27.33 20.54 -11.94
CA TYR A 660 27.60 19.23 -11.33
C TYR A 660 28.26 19.38 -9.96
N ASN A 661 29.31 20.18 -9.83
CA ASN A 661 30.03 20.33 -8.57
C ASN A 661 29.14 20.95 -7.48
N THR A 662 28.34 21.96 -7.84
CA THR A 662 27.39 22.60 -6.93
C THR A 662 26.30 21.62 -6.48
N ALA A 663 25.73 20.87 -7.43
CA ALA A 663 24.71 19.86 -7.14
C ALA A 663 25.26 18.68 -6.34
N ALA A 664 26.45 18.17 -6.67
CA ALA A 664 27.09 17.06 -5.98
C ALA A 664 27.43 17.42 -4.53
N LYS A 665 27.91 18.64 -4.29
CA LYS A 665 28.15 19.13 -2.92
C LYS A 665 26.86 19.15 -2.11
N TYR A 666 25.80 19.75 -2.65
CA TYR A 666 24.51 19.83 -1.96
C TYR A 666 23.86 18.46 -1.76
N ALA A 667 23.93 17.57 -2.76
CA ALA A 667 23.41 16.22 -2.65
C ALA A 667 24.12 15.45 -1.52
N LEU A 668 25.44 15.64 -1.37
CA LEU A 668 26.22 15.01 -0.30
C LEU A 668 25.77 15.46 1.08
N GLU A 669 25.51 16.76 1.26
CA GLU A 669 24.92 17.32 2.50
C GLU A 669 23.54 16.70 2.80
N ARG A 670 22.82 16.23 1.78
CA ARG A 670 21.54 15.51 1.87
C ARG A 670 21.69 13.98 1.91
N GLY A 671 22.88 13.46 2.14
CA GLY A 671 23.15 12.02 2.25
C GLY A 671 23.08 11.25 0.92
N LEU A 672 23.26 11.94 -0.20
CA LEU A 672 23.28 11.38 -1.55
C LEU A 672 24.62 11.64 -2.25
N ILE A 673 25.17 10.62 -2.92
CA ILE A 673 26.31 10.80 -3.82
C ILE A 673 25.79 10.93 -5.24
N LEU A 674 26.05 12.07 -5.90
CA LEU A 674 25.80 12.25 -7.32
C LEU A 674 27.00 11.73 -8.13
N ALA A 675 26.89 10.52 -8.70
CA ALA A 675 28.01 9.89 -9.39
C ALA A 675 28.29 10.50 -10.76
N ASP A 676 27.22 10.66 -11.54
CA ASP A 676 27.22 11.30 -12.85
C ASP A 676 25.82 11.88 -13.16
N THR A 677 25.79 12.86 -14.05
CA THR A 677 24.56 13.50 -14.54
C THR A 677 24.69 13.89 -16.00
N LYS A 678 23.54 14.09 -16.65
CA LYS A 678 23.42 14.59 -18.01
C LYS A 678 22.65 15.91 -18.01
N PHE A 679 23.22 16.95 -18.59
CA PHE A 679 22.55 18.23 -18.84
C PHE A 679 22.29 18.44 -20.33
N GLU A 680 21.27 19.24 -20.63
CA GLU A 680 20.98 19.72 -21.98
C GLU A 680 20.92 21.24 -21.98
N PHE A 681 21.38 21.85 -23.06
CA PHE A 681 21.47 23.30 -23.17
C PHE A 681 20.74 23.80 -24.42
N GLY A 682 20.23 25.03 -24.30
CA GLY A 682 19.57 25.73 -25.39
C GLY A 682 20.16 27.12 -25.59
N LEU A 683 20.00 27.65 -26.80
CA LEU A 683 20.31 29.02 -27.16
C LEU A 683 18.99 29.79 -27.28
N LEU A 684 18.77 30.72 -26.35
CA LEU A 684 17.62 31.60 -26.33
C LEU A 684 17.94 32.91 -27.06
N ASP A 685 17.06 33.34 -27.96
CA ASP A 685 17.20 34.63 -28.62
C ASP A 685 16.95 35.77 -27.62
N THR A 686 17.88 36.71 -27.53
CA THR A 686 17.79 37.92 -26.70
C THR A 686 18.08 39.16 -27.54
N PRO A 687 17.75 40.38 -27.06
CA PRO A 687 18.11 41.61 -27.75
C PRO A 687 19.62 41.78 -28.02
N ASN A 688 20.47 41.09 -27.25
CA ASN A 688 21.92 41.16 -27.34
C ASN A 688 22.56 39.94 -28.02
N GLY A 689 21.77 39.13 -28.74
CA GLY A 689 22.21 37.90 -29.40
C GLY A 689 21.69 36.64 -28.70
N LYS A 690 22.36 35.51 -28.88
CA LYS A 690 21.94 34.22 -28.30
C LYS A 690 22.53 34.04 -26.90
N GLN A 691 21.69 33.66 -25.96
CA GLN A 691 22.09 33.33 -24.59
C GLN A 691 22.00 31.83 -24.34
N LEU A 692 23.07 31.24 -23.80
CA LEU A 692 23.06 29.86 -23.34
C LEU A 692 22.18 29.74 -22.09
N ILE A 693 21.27 28.77 -22.08
CA ILE A 693 20.40 28.45 -20.95
C ILE A 693 20.36 26.95 -20.69
N LEU A 694 20.14 26.56 -19.43
CA LEU A 694 19.90 25.17 -19.06
C LEU A 694 18.49 24.75 -19.46
N ILE A 695 18.37 23.59 -20.11
CA ILE A 695 17.08 23.07 -20.58
C ILE A 695 16.79 21.61 -20.21
N ASP A 696 15.69 21.08 -20.74
CA ASP A 696 15.11 19.77 -20.47
C ASP A 696 14.73 19.49 -19.00
N GLU A 697 15.13 18.36 -18.41
CA GLU A 697 15.12 18.15 -16.95
C GLU A 697 16.53 18.31 -16.38
N ALA A 698 16.60 18.62 -15.09
CA ALA A 698 17.87 18.73 -14.39
C ALA A 698 17.88 17.81 -13.16
N LEU A 699 18.91 16.97 -13.09
CA LEU A 699 19.33 16.30 -11.87
C LEU A 699 18.29 15.34 -11.24
N THR A 700 17.52 14.67 -12.10
CA THR A 700 16.49 13.69 -11.71
C THR A 700 17.05 12.27 -11.72
N PRO A 701 16.42 11.27 -11.07
CA PRO A 701 16.79 9.86 -11.20
C PRO A 701 16.78 9.30 -12.64
N ASP A 702 16.14 9.98 -13.59
CA ASP A 702 16.14 9.57 -15.00
C ASP A 702 17.37 10.09 -15.78
N SER A 703 17.96 11.21 -15.34
CA SER A 703 19.11 11.91 -15.94
C SER A 703 20.39 11.86 -15.08
N SER A 704 20.30 11.37 -13.84
CA SER A 704 21.38 11.35 -12.86
C SER A 704 21.47 10.04 -12.10
N ARG A 705 22.70 9.67 -11.74
CA ARG A 705 22.99 8.53 -10.88
C ARG A 705 23.20 9.02 -9.44
N TYR A 706 22.21 8.78 -8.59
CA TYR A 706 22.30 9.03 -7.16
C TYR A 706 22.54 7.73 -6.39
N TRP A 707 23.51 7.74 -5.48
CA TRP A 707 23.78 6.63 -4.56
C TRP A 707 23.56 7.04 -3.11
N SER A 708 23.27 6.07 -2.26
CA SER A 708 23.23 6.29 -0.81
C SER A 708 24.64 6.54 -0.29
N ALA A 709 24.88 7.73 0.29
CA ALA A 709 26.19 8.03 0.89
C ALA A 709 26.53 7.07 2.05
N ALA A 710 25.52 6.59 2.78
CA ALA A 710 25.69 5.68 3.90
C ALA A 710 26.06 4.24 3.49
N ALA A 711 25.67 3.81 2.28
CA ALA A 711 25.95 2.46 1.78
C ALA A 711 27.15 2.41 0.82
N TYR A 712 27.76 3.56 0.54
CA TYR A 712 28.81 3.71 -0.45
C TYR A 712 30.08 2.95 -0.07
N GLN A 713 30.60 2.17 -1.01
CA GLN A 713 31.88 1.47 -0.85
C GLN A 713 32.58 1.30 -2.20
N GLU A 714 33.83 1.73 -2.30
CA GLU A 714 34.63 1.55 -3.52
C GLU A 714 34.85 0.07 -3.88
N GLY A 715 35.00 -0.21 -5.18
CA GLY A 715 35.28 -1.54 -5.71
C GLY A 715 34.07 -2.44 -5.94
N LYS A 716 32.84 -1.95 -5.72
CA LYS A 716 31.61 -2.71 -5.97
C LYS A 716 30.51 -1.87 -6.65
N PRO A 717 29.42 -2.49 -7.13
CA PRO A 717 28.20 -1.79 -7.50
C PRO A 717 27.53 -1.10 -6.30
N GLN A 718 26.87 0.03 -6.52
CA GLN A 718 26.27 0.86 -5.47
C GLN A 718 24.75 0.77 -5.44
N ASP A 719 24.17 0.95 -4.25
CA ASP A 719 22.73 1.12 -4.08
C ASP A 719 22.28 2.42 -4.72
N SER A 720 21.65 2.30 -5.89
CA SER A 720 21.24 3.44 -6.70
C SER A 720 19.75 3.74 -6.59
N PHE A 721 19.44 5.04 -6.66
CA PHE A 721 18.09 5.59 -6.79
C PHE A 721 17.68 5.81 -8.25
N ASP A 722 18.57 5.54 -9.21
CA ASP A 722 18.27 5.61 -10.65
C ASP A 722 17.58 4.33 -11.18
N LYS A 723 17.34 4.30 -12.49
CA LYS A 723 16.84 3.13 -13.25
C LYS A 723 17.64 1.83 -13.07
N GLN A 724 18.79 1.84 -12.41
CA GLN A 724 19.65 0.66 -12.21
C GLN A 724 18.91 -0.49 -11.52
N TYR A 725 18.05 -0.21 -10.53
CA TYR A 725 17.21 -1.24 -9.91
C TYR A 725 16.35 -2.00 -10.95
N LEU A 726 15.67 -1.25 -11.82
CA LEU A 726 14.86 -1.82 -12.91
C LEU A 726 15.75 -2.57 -13.92
N ARG A 727 16.92 -2.04 -14.26
CA ARG A 727 17.88 -2.69 -15.18
C ARG A 727 18.35 -4.04 -14.63
N ASP A 728 18.70 -4.11 -13.36
CA ASP A 728 19.17 -5.32 -12.70
C ASP A 728 18.06 -6.37 -12.62
N TRP A 729 16.83 -5.95 -12.34
CA TRP A 729 15.66 -6.81 -12.36
C TRP A 729 15.41 -7.41 -13.76
N LEU A 730 15.46 -6.58 -14.81
CA LEU A 730 15.29 -7.02 -16.21
C LEU A 730 16.41 -7.99 -16.64
N ILE A 731 17.65 -7.75 -16.21
CA ILE A 731 18.78 -8.66 -16.49
C ILE A 731 18.55 -10.00 -15.80
N LYS A 732 18.23 -9.99 -14.49
CA LYS A 732 18.00 -11.20 -13.68
C LYS A 732 16.84 -12.05 -14.22
N GLY A 733 15.80 -11.40 -14.75
CA GLY A 733 14.66 -12.07 -15.37
C GLY A 733 14.87 -12.53 -16.82
N GLY A 734 16.01 -12.26 -17.45
CA GLY A 734 16.22 -12.56 -18.87
C GLY A 734 15.30 -11.73 -19.79
N LEU A 735 14.94 -10.52 -19.38
CA LEU A 735 14.03 -9.59 -20.06
C LEU A 735 14.74 -8.36 -20.65
N LYS A 736 16.06 -8.32 -20.59
CA LYS A 736 16.88 -7.23 -21.15
C LYS A 736 16.50 -6.97 -22.62
N GLY A 737 16.05 -5.74 -22.90
CA GLY A 737 15.71 -5.27 -24.24
C GLY A 737 14.44 -5.87 -24.86
N LYS A 738 13.59 -6.56 -24.08
CA LYS A 738 12.32 -7.11 -24.59
C LYS A 738 11.21 -6.06 -24.55
N GLU A 739 10.47 -5.95 -25.64
CA GLU A 739 9.24 -5.14 -25.73
C GLU A 739 8.06 -5.79 -25.00
N GLY A 740 7.07 -4.97 -24.61
CA GLY A 740 5.83 -5.46 -23.96
C GLY A 740 6.05 -6.05 -22.56
N VAL A 741 7.11 -5.66 -21.87
CA VAL A 741 7.37 -6.11 -20.49
C VAL A 741 6.49 -5.31 -19.53
N ALA A 742 5.58 -6.00 -18.84
CA ALA A 742 4.85 -5.47 -17.70
C ALA A 742 5.62 -5.75 -16.40
N LEU A 743 5.88 -4.71 -15.63
CA LEU A 743 6.51 -4.76 -14.31
C LEU A 743 5.53 -5.27 -13.26
N PRO A 744 5.91 -6.25 -12.43
CA PRO A 744 5.16 -6.63 -11.24
C PRO A 744 4.96 -5.46 -10.25
N ASP A 745 3.91 -5.51 -9.44
CA ASP A 745 3.54 -4.43 -8.51
C ASP A 745 4.63 -4.11 -7.48
N ASP A 746 5.39 -5.11 -7.03
CA ASP A 746 6.53 -4.94 -6.11
C ASP A 746 7.68 -4.18 -6.77
N VAL A 747 7.97 -4.44 -8.04
CA VAL A 747 8.99 -3.71 -8.81
C VAL A 747 8.55 -2.27 -9.05
N VAL A 748 7.25 -2.05 -9.34
CA VAL A 748 6.67 -0.72 -9.49
C VAL A 748 6.77 0.06 -8.18
N ALA A 749 6.37 -0.56 -7.06
CA ALA A 749 6.38 0.07 -5.74
C ALA A 749 7.80 0.42 -5.28
N GLU A 750 8.76 -0.49 -5.46
CA GLU A 750 10.16 -0.27 -5.09
C GLU A 750 10.82 0.82 -5.95
N THR A 751 10.57 0.79 -7.27
CA THR A 751 11.07 1.86 -8.17
C THR A 751 10.50 3.22 -7.78
N LYS A 752 9.20 3.27 -7.48
CA LYS A 752 8.53 4.48 -6.99
C LYS A 752 9.16 4.98 -5.69
N ALA A 753 9.33 4.11 -4.71
CA ALA A 753 9.88 4.45 -3.40
C ALA A 753 11.29 5.06 -3.51
N LYS A 754 12.14 4.51 -4.39
CA LYS A 754 13.48 5.06 -4.65
C LYS A 754 13.45 6.47 -5.24
N TYR A 755 12.53 6.73 -6.18
CA TYR A 755 12.40 8.05 -6.80
C TYR A 755 11.87 9.08 -5.80
N GLU A 756 10.87 8.70 -5.00
CA GLU A 756 10.31 9.55 -3.95
C GLU A 756 11.35 9.83 -2.85
N GLU A 757 12.14 8.83 -2.45
CA GLU A 757 13.21 9.04 -1.48
C GLU A 757 14.30 9.98 -2.00
N ALA A 758 14.71 9.85 -3.26
CA ALA A 758 15.66 10.77 -3.87
C ALA A 758 15.13 12.21 -3.87
N ARG A 759 13.86 12.41 -4.25
CA ARG A 759 13.17 13.71 -4.14
C ARG A 759 13.20 14.24 -2.72
N ASP A 760 12.77 13.43 -1.76
CA ASP A 760 12.59 13.88 -0.38
C ASP A 760 13.94 14.25 0.25
N ARG A 761 15.01 13.51 -0.03
CA ARG A 761 16.37 13.86 0.40
C ARG A 761 16.84 15.18 -0.20
N VAL A 762 16.77 15.32 -1.53
CA VAL A 762 17.22 16.53 -2.24
C VAL A 762 16.47 17.77 -1.75
N MET A 763 15.15 17.68 -1.65
CA MET A 763 14.30 18.81 -1.30
C MET A 763 14.21 19.05 0.22
N GLY A 764 14.72 18.13 1.04
CA GLY A 764 14.57 18.20 2.49
C GLY A 764 13.10 18.10 2.92
N LEU A 765 12.40 17.07 2.43
CA LEU A 765 10.99 16.82 2.75
C LEU A 765 10.85 15.63 3.71
N GLY A 766 9.72 15.61 4.43
CA GLY A 766 9.40 14.53 5.36
C GLY A 766 10.50 14.35 6.43
N LYS A 767 11.07 13.15 6.55
CA LYS A 767 12.17 12.85 7.49
C LYS A 767 13.47 13.58 7.20
N PHE A 768 13.64 14.14 6.00
CA PHE A 768 14.87 14.81 5.58
C PHE A 768 14.80 16.33 5.71
N ALA A 769 13.74 16.87 6.34
CA ALA A 769 13.54 18.30 6.56
C ALA A 769 14.43 18.92 7.65
N ALA A 770 15.20 18.09 8.36
CA ALA A 770 16.14 18.51 9.40
C ALA A 770 17.40 19.18 8.83
#